data_AF-A0A5N6RQW2-F1
#
_entry.id   AF-A0A5N6RQW2-F1
#
_cell.length_a   1.000
_cell.length_b   1.000
_cell.length_c   1.000
_cell.angle_alpha   90.00
_cell.angle_beta   90.00
_cell.angle_gamma   90.00
#
_symmetry.space_group_name_H-M   'P 1'
#
loop_
_entity.id
_entity.type
_entity.pdbx_description
1 polymer ?
#
loop_
_entity_poly.entity_id
_entity_poly.type
_entity_poly.pdbx_seq_one_letter_code
_entity_poly.pdbx_strand_id
1 'polypeptide(L)'
;MLLLVVTLVVLAGIIQPSCSSPNTRHFEFDVVWKKVTRLCHTKPLLTVNGEYPGPTIAVHEGDNVEVRVTNRIAKNTTIHWHGVRQLRTGWADGPAYITQCPIRGGQFYTYKFSVIDQRGTLLWHAHSGWQRASVYGVFIIYPRMPYPFSAPIKAEIPIIFGGPNSSDAYTINGLPGPLYPCSNKDTFIQTVERGKTYMLRIINAALNDELFFAIANHTLTVVEVDALYTKPFTTTAIMVAPGQTTTALITANQIPGSSGMFLMAATPYVTAIFPFNNSTTIGFLQYKEIRNEEFEPSALPRSLKLANLPAMKDTAFAEKFSKRLRSLASPEYPCKVPKKIDKRVITTISLNLQDCPKNKACKGYADKRFFASMNNQSFVRPLKSILECYYKNLTTDEYSLNFPEKPPNGFDFTGVDPLAENMNAEFGTRIFVVPYGTSIEIVLQGTSFLNVENHPIHVHGHNFFIVGSGIGNFNAAKHPAKYNLVDPPERNTVAVPAGGWAAIRLKANNPGVWFIHCHLEEHTSWGLATAFIVKNGHGKSQSLPPPPKDFPSSHKFFPWQSIYSKFLVLLNMKLKHLSSRISSITNTIKQRQSPHPPHILSSHTIRKEPSFVPMSPNPPIFTVLVFFSILLPATPGLPNPDPATILPFHPNQSPPATIPAFPEQSNVVGCPLDLPDELFHGIKAACGSTKDGSDGQLHRSRCCPVLAAWLYASYSATALGRASRVSAAAAGHSGTTTSYDLPLLPDDSETCVDDLGKALKTKGIEVARPNETCDVMYCYCGIRLHPLNCPEAFSVTQNGKLVGDESVKRLERNCLSSSSNVNGFPGLGGCSKCLNSLYMLNKKKTSNSSKSEARTTKMHNKECQLMGLTWLLAKNRTAYFHTVSSVIRAIMMSTTGSDPRSCTLNSDGMPLAVDSSEFSTHSSSNNHLRAPIYLCILLLCCVYMLFFSFK
;
A
#
# COMPACT_ATOMS: atom_id res chain seq x y z
N MET A 1 -37.76 -58.40 26.69
CA MET A 1 -37.13 -57.08 26.93
C MET A 1 -35.74 -56.97 26.32
N LEU A 2 -34.73 -57.73 26.76
CA LEU A 2 -33.31 -57.48 26.40
C LEU A 2 -33.07 -57.31 24.87
N LEU A 3 -33.65 -58.19 24.05
CA LEU A 3 -33.55 -58.12 22.59
C LEU A 3 -34.09 -56.80 21.98
N LEU A 4 -35.14 -56.22 22.59
CA LEU A 4 -35.75 -54.96 22.17
C LEU A 4 -34.87 -53.76 22.53
N VAL A 5 -34.18 -53.83 23.66
CA VAL A 5 -33.18 -52.81 24.06
C VAL A 5 -31.98 -52.86 23.12
N VAL A 6 -31.52 -54.07 22.75
CA VAL A 6 -30.43 -54.25 21.77
C VAL A 6 -30.83 -53.71 20.39
N THR A 7 -32.04 -54.00 19.87
CA THR A 7 -32.45 -53.43 18.57
C THR A 7 -32.66 -51.92 18.62
N LEU A 8 -33.16 -51.35 19.73
CA LEU A 8 -33.23 -49.90 19.90
C LEU A 8 -31.84 -49.23 19.95
N VAL A 9 -30.86 -49.84 20.62
CA VAL A 9 -29.48 -49.35 20.65
C VAL A 9 -28.81 -49.46 19.27
N VAL A 10 -29.04 -50.54 18.53
CA VAL A 10 -28.53 -50.70 17.16
C VAL A 10 -29.18 -49.70 16.19
N LEU A 11 -30.49 -49.48 16.28
CA LEU A 11 -31.20 -48.46 15.48
C LEU A 11 -30.71 -47.04 15.82
N ALA A 12 -30.47 -46.73 17.10
CA ALA A 12 -29.87 -45.45 17.50
C ALA A 12 -28.43 -45.30 17.02
N GLY A 13 -27.67 -46.40 16.88
CA GLY A 13 -26.33 -46.40 16.28
C GLY A 13 -26.34 -46.21 14.75
N ILE A 14 -27.38 -46.65 14.06
CA ILE A 14 -27.55 -46.48 12.61
C ILE A 14 -28.03 -45.06 12.26
N ILE A 15 -28.84 -44.43 13.13
CA ILE A 15 -29.22 -43.02 12.99
C ILE A 15 -28.23 -42.11 13.72
N GLN A 16 -26.93 -42.27 13.43
CA GLN A 16 -26.02 -41.13 13.57
C GLN A 16 -26.30 -40.16 12.41
N PRO A 17 -26.68 -38.88 12.67
CA PRO A 17 -26.58 -37.88 11.62
C PRO A 17 -25.11 -37.82 11.22
N SER A 18 -24.83 -37.90 9.92
CA SER A 18 -23.48 -37.87 9.35
C SER A 18 -22.86 -36.48 9.50
N CYS A 19 -22.48 -36.16 10.73
CA CYS A 19 -21.81 -34.94 11.14
C CYS A 19 -20.37 -34.96 10.60
N SER A 20 -20.25 -34.71 9.30
CA SER A 20 -18.97 -34.59 8.61
C SER A 20 -18.09 -33.59 9.36
N SER A 21 -16.89 -34.02 9.74
CA SER A 21 -15.89 -33.12 10.32
C SER A 21 -15.70 -31.93 9.37
N PRO A 22 -15.74 -30.68 9.85
CA PRO A 22 -15.72 -29.51 8.98
C PRO A 22 -14.42 -29.49 8.16
N ASN A 23 -14.55 -29.72 6.84
CA ASN A 23 -13.40 -29.91 5.96
C ASN A 23 -12.52 -28.66 5.96
N THR A 24 -11.22 -28.84 6.13
CA THR A 24 -10.27 -27.74 5.98
C THR A 24 -9.87 -27.58 4.51
N ARG A 25 -10.11 -26.40 3.96
CA ARG A 25 -9.74 -26.00 2.61
C ARG A 25 -8.47 -25.15 2.70
N HIS A 26 -7.40 -25.63 2.06
CA HIS A 26 -6.11 -24.95 2.06
C HIS A 26 -5.89 -24.25 0.71
N PHE A 27 -5.44 -22.99 0.76
CA PHE A 27 -5.11 -22.18 -0.41
C PHE A 27 -3.76 -21.49 -0.22
N GLU A 28 -3.01 -21.31 -1.32
CA GLU A 28 -1.75 -20.57 -1.33
C GLU A 28 -1.83 -19.36 -2.25
N PHE A 29 -1.47 -18.19 -1.69
CA PHE A 29 -1.59 -16.87 -2.31
C PHE A 29 -0.22 -16.19 -2.33
N ASP A 30 0.46 -16.22 -3.47
CA ASP A 30 1.72 -15.52 -3.69
C ASP A 30 1.44 -14.11 -4.24
N VAL A 31 1.66 -13.08 -3.43
CA VAL A 31 1.53 -11.67 -3.87
C VAL A 31 2.78 -11.27 -4.66
N VAL A 32 2.62 -11.08 -5.97
CA VAL A 32 3.71 -10.88 -6.94
C VAL A 32 3.42 -9.74 -7.93
N TRP A 33 4.50 -9.14 -8.47
CA TRP A 33 4.41 -8.26 -9.63
C TRP A 33 4.24 -9.06 -10.92
N LYS A 34 3.26 -8.69 -11.76
CA LYS A 34 3.03 -9.26 -13.09
C LYS A 34 2.95 -8.12 -14.10
N LYS A 35 3.67 -8.24 -15.24
CA LYS A 35 3.42 -7.34 -16.38
C LYS A 35 2.07 -7.70 -17.01
N VAL A 36 1.16 -6.74 -17.08
CA VAL A 36 -0.16 -6.88 -17.71
C VAL A 36 -0.33 -5.78 -18.75
N THR A 37 -0.89 -6.12 -19.90
CA THR A 37 -1.15 -5.19 -21.01
C THR A 37 -2.63 -4.92 -21.13
N ARG A 38 -3.03 -3.64 -21.10
CA ARG A 38 -4.40 -3.15 -21.37
C ARG A 38 -4.29 -1.78 -22.03
N LEU A 39 -5.26 -1.40 -22.87
CA LEU A 39 -5.28 -0.08 -23.51
C LEU A 39 -4.00 0.25 -24.31
N CYS A 40 -3.39 -0.77 -24.95
CA CYS A 40 -2.04 -0.74 -25.55
C CYS A 40 -0.85 -0.48 -24.57
N HIS A 41 -1.09 -0.25 -23.28
CA HIS A 41 -0.05 0.01 -22.29
C HIS A 41 0.27 -1.24 -21.45
N THR A 42 1.56 -1.58 -21.35
CA THR A 42 2.04 -2.64 -20.46
C THR A 42 2.56 -2.03 -19.15
N LYS A 43 1.90 -2.32 -18.03
CA LYS A 43 2.27 -1.83 -16.69
C LYS A 43 2.51 -3.03 -15.74
N PRO A 44 3.41 -2.94 -14.75
CA PRO A 44 3.49 -3.94 -13.69
C PRO A 44 2.33 -3.75 -12.72
N LEU A 45 1.46 -4.76 -12.60
CA LEU A 45 0.37 -4.82 -11.62
C LEU A 45 0.74 -5.73 -10.45
N LEU A 46 0.08 -5.52 -9.31
CA LEU A 46 0.13 -6.47 -8.20
C LEU A 46 -0.95 -7.53 -8.38
N THR A 47 -0.56 -8.78 -8.22
CA THR A 47 -1.37 -9.96 -8.53
C THR A 47 -1.20 -11.02 -7.45
N VAL A 48 -2.18 -11.91 -7.34
CA VAL A 48 -2.04 -13.16 -6.58
C VAL A 48 -1.77 -14.26 -7.59
N ASN A 49 -0.74 -15.07 -7.36
CA ASN A 49 -0.33 -16.20 -8.21
C ASN A 49 0.00 -15.81 -9.67
N GLY A 50 0.16 -14.51 -9.96
CA GLY A 50 0.35 -13.97 -11.31
C GLY A 50 -0.95 -13.74 -12.11
N GLU A 51 -2.11 -13.87 -11.48
CA GLU A 51 -3.45 -13.74 -12.06
C GLU A 51 -4.05 -12.34 -11.84
N TYR A 52 -4.81 -11.83 -12.82
CA TYR A 52 -5.59 -10.60 -12.73
C TYR A 52 -6.91 -10.70 -13.53
N PRO A 53 -8.09 -10.66 -12.90
CA PRO A 53 -8.33 -10.73 -11.44
C PRO A 53 -7.72 -11.99 -10.82
N GLY A 54 -7.53 -11.98 -9.49
CA GLY A 54 -6.93 -13.10 -8.78
C GLY A 54 -7.85 -14.33 -8.64
N PRO A 55 -7.30 -15.47 -8.18
CA PRO A 55 -7.99 -16.75 -8.16
C PRO A 55 -9.27 -16.74 -7.33
N THR A 56 -10.24 -17.54 -7.77
CA THR A 56 -11.49 -17.79 -7.03
C THR A 56 -11.24 -18.73 -5.86
N ILE A 57 -11.55 -18.28 -4.64
CA ILE A 57 -11.73 -19.18 -3.51
C ILE A 57 -13.16 -19.73 -3.59
N ALA A 58 -13.29 -21.05 -3.55
CA ALA A 58 -14.58 -21.73 -3.53
C ALA A 58 -14.59 -22.77 -2.40
N VAL A 59 -15.53 -22.62 -1.46
CA VAL A 59 -15.67 -23.43 -0.26
C VAL A 59 -17.14 -23.79 -0.03
N HIS A 60 -17.45 -24.71 0.87
CA HIS A 60 -18.83 -24.96 1.30
C HIS A 60 -19.12 -24.26 2.62
N GLU A 61 -20.39 -23.95 2.87
CA GLU A 61 -20.87 -23.45 4.15
C GLU A 61 -20.37 -24.33 5.30
N GLY A 62 -19.85 -23.72 6.35
CA GLY A 62 -19.24 -24.38 7.51
C GLY A 62 -17.97 -25.21 7.22
N ASP A 63 -17.33 -25.11 6.05
CA ASP A 63 -15.93 -25.52 5.90
C ASP A 63 -15.01 -24.63 6.78
N ASN A 64 -13.85 -25.17 7.12
CA ASN A 64 -12.72 -24.39 7.63
C ASN A 64 -11.86 -23.92 6.45
N VAL A 65 -11.32 -22.71 6.53
CA VAL A 65 -10.54 -22.08 5.45
C VAL A 65 -9.20 -21.65 6.00
N GLU A 66 -8.13 -22.10 5.34
CA GLU A 66 -6.76 -21.69 5.62
C GLU A 66 -6.12 -21.13 4.34
N VAL A 67 -5.75 -19.86 4.33
CA VAL A 67 -5.04 -19.23 3.21
C VAL A 67 -3.66 -18.77 3.67
N ARG A 68 -2.60 -19.39 3.13
CA ARG A 68 -1.23 -18.92 3.32
C ARG A 68 -0.94 -17.83 2.29
N VAL A 69 -0.88 -16.58 2.75
CA VAL A 69 -0.49 -15.45 1.92
C VAL A 69 1.00 -15.19 2.08
N THR A 70 1.78 -15.39 1.03
CA THR A 70 3.21 -15.06 0.96
C THR A 70 3.38 -13.71 0.27
N ASN A 71 4.01 -12.75 0.94
CA ASN A 71 4.34 -11.48 0.33
C ASN A 71 5.71 -11.56 -0.36
N ARG A 72 5.72 -11.66 -1.70
CA ARG A 72 6.95 -11.73 -2.50
C ARG A 72 7.38 -10.38 -3.10
N ILE A 73 6.74 -9.28 -2.69
CA ILE A 73 7.12 -7.90 -3.08
C ILE A 73 7.68 -7.14 -1.87
N ALA A 74 8.51 -6.12 -2.09
CA ALA A 74 9.04 -5.29 -0.99
C ALA A 74 7.94 -4.48 -0.24
N LYS A 75 6.82 -4.18 -0.92
CA LYS A 75 5.73 -3.37 -0.35
C LYS A 75 4.87 -4.19 0.62
N ASN A 76 4.60 -3.61 1.80
CA ASN A 76 3.70 -4.16 2.83
C ASN A 76 2.31 -4.50 2.27
N THR A 77 1.78 -5.70 2.56
CA THR A 77 0.46 -6.15 2.08
C THR A 77 -0.39 -6.82 3.17
N THR A 78 -1.69 -6.89 2.96
CA THR A 78 -2.68 -7.65 3.74
C THR A 78 -3.83 -8.05 2.83
N ILE A 79 -4.48 -9.19 3.09
CA ILE A 79 -5.69 -9.64 2.38
C ILE A 79 -6.88 -9.66 3.35
N HIS A 80 -8.02 -9.11 2.91
CA HIS A 80 -9.30 -9.11 3.62
C HIS A 80 -10.32 -9.97 2.87
N TRP A 81 -11.12 -10.71 3.64
CA TRP A 81 -12.13 -11.65 3.16
C TRP A 81 -13.50 -10.96 3.27
N HIS A 82 -13.82 -10.12 2.29
CA HIS A 82 -14.90 -9.15 2.36
C HIS A 82 -16.25 -9.80 2.63
N GLY A 83 -16.91 -9.37 3.71
CA GLY A 83 -18.19 -9.92 4.14
C GLY A 83 -18.12 -11.31 4.81
N VAL A 84 -16.95 -11.94 4.92
CA VAL A 84 -16.79 -13.12 5.79
C VAL A 84 -16.87 -12.63 7.24
N ARG A 85 -17.80 -13.17 8.03
CA ARG A 85 -18.08 -12.65 9.38
C ARG A 85 -16.94 -12.85 10.38
N GLN A 86 -15.87 -13.58 10.07
CA GLN A 86 -14.69 -13.77 10.95
C GLN A 86 -15.05 -14.11 12.40
N LEU A 87 -15.95 -15.09 12.60
CA LEU A 87 -16.54 -15.39 13.91
C LEU A 87 -15.46 -15.84 14.91
N ARG A 88 -15.09 -14.92 15.81
CA ARG A 88 -13.98 -15.05 16.77
C ARG A 88 -12.61 -15.21 16.12
N THR A 89 -12.47 -14.86 14.84
CA THR A 89 -11.23 -14.99 14.05
C THR A 89 -10.74 -13.65 13.50
N GLY A 90 -11.07 -12.53 14.17
CA GLY A 90 -10.68 -11.18 13.75
C GLY A 90 -9.19 -10.95 13.49
N TRP A 91 -8.30 -11.78 14.04
CA TRP A 91 -6.88 -11.83 13.68
C TRP A 91 -6.62 -12.07 12.18
N ALA A 92 -7.50 -12.84 11.55
CA ALA A 92 -7.49 -13.17 10.13
C ALA A 92 -8.43 -12.27 9.30
N ASP A 93 -8.88 -11.12 9.83
CA ASP A 93 -9.78 -10.22 9.10
C ASP A 93 -9.05 -9.41 8.00
N GLY A 94 -7.80 -9.00 8.19
CA GLY A 94 -7.01 -8.34 7.14
C GLY A 94 -6.81 -6.81 7.14
N PRO A 95 -7.69 -5.93 7.65
CA PRO A 95 -7.49 -4.47 7.54
C PRO A 95 -6.21 -4.00 8.23
N ALA A 96 -5.28 -3.46 7.44
CA ALA A 96 -3.96 -3.06 7.91
C ALA A 96 -4.06 -1.99 9.00
N TYR A 97 -3.35 -2.23 10.10
CA TYR A 97 -3.32 -1.45 11.34
C TYR A 97 -4.63 -1.43 12.15
N ILE A 98 -5.68 -2.13 11.72
CA ILE A 98 -6.90 -2.32 12.53
C ILE A 98 -6.85 -3.67 13.25
N THR A 99 -6.70 -4.77 12.50
CA THR A 99 -6.67 -6.13 13.07
C THR A 99 -5.28 -6.77 13.05
N GLN A 100 -4.46 -6.45 12.06
CA GLN A 100 -3.07 -6.91 11.96
C GLN A 100 -2.11 -5.81 11.50
N CYS A 101 -0.82 -5.97 11.77
CA CYS A 101 0.18 -5.22 11.00
C CYS A 101 0.29 -5.86 9.59
N PRO A 102 0.84 -5.14 8.59
CA PRO A 102 1.05 -5.73 7.28
C PRO A 102 2.06 -6.87 7.27
N ILE A 103 1.84 -7.83 6.36
CA ILE A 103 2.83 -8.82 5.97
C ILE A 103 3.94 -8.09 5.21
N ARG A 104 5.17 -8.14 5.71
CA ARG A 104 6.33 -7.47 5.08
C ARG A 104 6.85 -8.30 3.90
N GLY A 105 7.64 -7.68 3.02
CA GLY A 105 8.29 -8.40 1.93
C GLY A 105 9.14 -9.57 2.43
N GLY A 106 9.03 -10.71 1.75
CA GLY A 106 9.68 -11.97 2.13
C GLY A 106 9.03 -12.72 3.30
N GLN A 107 7.96 -12.19 3.89
CA GLN A 107 7.20 -12.85 4.97
C GLN A 107 5.89 -13.46 4.47
N PHE A 108 5.29 -14.34 5.27
CA PHE A 108 3.96 -14.91 5.02
C PHE A 108 3.08 -14.78 6.27
N TYR A 109 1.76 -14.95 6.10
CA TYR A 109 0.81 -15.14 7.18
C TYR A 109 -0.30 -16.12 6.77
N THR A 110 -0.70 -17.00 7.70
CA THR A 110 -1.77 -17.98 7.49
C THR A 110 -3.08 -17.45 8.08
N TYR A 111 -3.97 -17.00 7.20
CA TYR A 111 -5.33 -16.61 7.56
C TYR A 111 -6.14 -17.87 7.84
N LYS A 112 -6.75 -17.99 9.03
CA LYS A 112 -7.53 -19.18 9.45
C LYS A 112 -8.88 -18.80 10.01
N PHE A 113 -9.97 -19.29 9.40
CA PHE A 113 -11.35 -18.97 9.79
C PHE A 113 -12.35 -20.05 9.32
N SER A 114 -13.62 -19.95 9.75
CA SER A 114 -14.69 -20.88 9.37
C SER A 114 -15.88 -20.11 8.78
N VAL A 115 -16.48 -20.61 7.70
CA VAL A 115 -17.54 -19.91 6.94
C VAL A 115 -18.95 -20.32 7.39
N ILE A 116 -19.29 -20.02 8.64
CA ILE A 116 -20.52 -20.49 9.31
C ILE A 116 -21.71 -19.55 9.06
N ASP A 117 -22.90 -20.11 8.84
CA ASP A 117 -24.17 -19.40 8.60
C ASP A 117 -24.13 -18.41 7.41
N GLN A 118 -23.31 -18.67 6.38
CA GLN A 118 -23.17 -17.88 5.16
C GLN A 118 -23.19 -18.80 3.92
N ARG A 119 -23.80 -18.37 2.81
CA ARG A 119 -23.75 -19.04 1.51
C ARG A 119 -24.08 -18.07 0.38
N GLY A 120 -23.35 -18.16 -0.73
CA GLY A 120 -23.46 -17.26 -1.87
C GLY A 120 -22.13 -16.61 -2.28
N THR A 121 -22.23 -15.45 -2.93
CA THR A 121 -21.12 -14.67 -3.49
C THR A 121 -20.59 -13.65 -2.49
N LEU A 122 -19.29 -13.71 -2.23
CA LEU A 122 -18.46 -12.69 -1.60
C LEU A 122 -17.24 -12.38 -2.49
N LEU A 123 -16.34 -11.52 -2.02
CA LEU A 123 -15.05 -11.24 -2.65
C LEU A 123 -13.93 -11.27 -1.62
N TRP A 124 -12.69 -11.35 -2.08
CA TRP A 124 -11.50 -11.06 -1.29
C TRP A 124 -10.71 -9.94 -1.98
N HIS A 125 -10.03 -9.10 -1.20
CA HIS A 125 -9.21 -8.01 -1.74
C HIS A 125 -8.10 -7.58 -0.78
N ALA A 126 -7.07 -6.90 -1.28
CA ALA A 126 -6.06 -6.31 -0.40
C ALA A 126 -6.65 -5.19 0.47
N HIS A 127 -6.14 -5.01 1.70
CA HIS A 127 -6.57 -3.96 2.63
C HIS A 127 -5.37 -3.17 3.20
N SER A 128 -4.39 -2.93 2.32
CA SER A 128 -3.12 -2.23 2.57
C SER A 128 -2.97 -1.10 1.54
N GLY A 129 -3.70 0.00 1.78
CA GLY A 129 -3.89 1.07 0.81
C GLY A 129 -4.50 0.56 -0.51
N TRP A 130 -4.20 1.25 -1.60
CA TRP A 130 -4.86 1.10 -2.90
C TRP A 130 -4.48 -0.20 -3.66
N GLN A 131 -3.90 -1.20 -2.99
CA GLN A 131 -3.48 -2.47 -3.60
C GLN A 131 -4.66 -3.25 -4.20
N ARG A 132 -5.89 -3.08 -3.69
CA ARG A 132 -7.10 -3.64 -4.30
C ARG A 132 -7.48 -3.06 -5.67
N ALA A 133 -6.69 -2.13 -6.23
CA ALA A 133 -6.78 -1.76 -7.64
C ALA A 133 -6.49 -2.94 -8.59
N SER A 134 -5.75 -3.95 -8.11
CA SER A 134 -5.42 -5.17 -8.89
C SER A 134 -5.39 -6.45 -8.04
N VAL A 135 -5.19 -6.35 -6.72
CA VAL A 135 -5.24 -7.49 -5.79
C VAL A 135 -6.66 -7.69 -5.26
N TYR A 136 -7.49 -8.39 -6.04
CA TYR A 136 -8.84 -8.83 -5.68
C TYR A 136 -9.26 -10.09 -6.43
N GLY A 137 -10.25 -10.82 -5.91
CA GLY A 137 -10.82 -12.01 -6.54
C GLY A 137 -12.12 -12.47 -5.88
N VAL A 138 -12.68 -13.57 -6.39
CA VAL A 138 -14.00 -14.09 -5.98
C VAL A 138 -13.88 -14.95 -4.73
N PHE A 139 -14.90 -14.90 -3.85
CA PHE A 139 -15.05 -15.82 -2.73
C PHE A 139 -16.45 -16.45 -2.76
N ILE A 140 -16.58 -17.71 -3.18
CA ILE A 140 -17.86 -18.44 -3.27
C ILE A 140 -18.01 -19.36 -2.06
N ILE A 141 -19.17 -19.30 -1.41
CA ILE A 141 -19.58 -20.25 -0.35
C ILE A 141 -20.79 -21.03 -0.85
N TYR A 142 -20.60 -22.28 -1.27
CA TYR A 142 -21.71 -23.14 -1.68
C TYR A 142 -22.57 -23.56 -0.47
N PRO A 143 -23.91 -23.60 -0.61
CA PRO A 143 -24.79 -23.97 0.50
C PRO A 143 -24.65 -25.43 0.90
N ARG A 144 -24.95 -25.75 2.17
CA ARG A 144 -25.13 -27.15 2.61
C ARG A 144 -26.46 -27.76 2.17
N MET A 145 -27.45 -26.92 1.91
CA MET A 145 -28.80 -27.29 1.49
C MET A 145 -29.01 -26.95 0.00
N PRO A 146 -30.01 -27.54 -0.69
CA PRO A 146 -30.44 -27.05 -1.99
C PRO A 146 -30.77 -25.55 -1.97
N TYR A 147 -30.52 -24.85 -3.07
CA TYR A 147 -30.89 -23.44 -3.21
C TYR A 147 -32.41 -23.24 -2.99
N PRO A 148 -32.85 -22.14 -2.35
CA PRO A 148 -34.27 -21.86 -2.07
C PRO A 148 -35.08 -21.42 -3.32
N PHE A 149 -34.56 -21.68 -4.51
CA PHE A 149 -35.20 -21.41 -5.80
C PHE A 149 -35.11 -22.64 -6.70
N SER A 150 -36.23 -23.02 -7.32
CA SER A 150 -36.38 -24.25 -8.12
C SER A 150 -35.81 -24.16 -9.54
N ALA A 151 -35.09 -23.09 -9.87
CA ALA A 151 -34.58 -22.86 -11.22
C ALA A 151 -33.42 -23.85 -11.55
N PRO A 152 -33.48 -24.62 -12.65
CA PRO A 152 -32.42 -25.54 -13.04
C PRO A 152 -31.21 -24.75 -13.58
N ILE A 153 -30.20 -24.54 -12.72
CA ILE A 153 -28.98 -23.81 -13.06
C ILE A 153 -28.05 -24.68 -13.91
N LYS A 154 -27.73 -24.23 -15.12
CA LYS A 154 -26.83 -24.89 -16.06
C LYS A 154 -25.35 -24.62 -15.75
N ALA A 155 -25.02 -23.41 -15.32
CA ALA A 155 -23.70 -23.02 -14.82
C ALA A 155 -23.78 -21.71 -14.01
N GLU A 156 -22.75 -21.44 -13.22
CA GLU A 156 -22.53 -20.19 -12.51
C GLU A 156 -21.44 -19.37 -13.23
N ILE A 157 -21.59 -18.04 -13.28
CA ILE A 157 -20.75 -17.14 -14.06
C ILE A 157 -20.34 -15.95 -13.17
N PRO A 158 -19.06 -15.83 -12.77
CA PRO A 158 -18.55 -14.63 -12.10
C PRO A 158 -18.51 -13.42 -13.04
N ILE A 159 -19.02 -12.29 -12.56
CA ILE A 159 -19.00 -10.98 -13.23
C ILE A 159 -18.39 -9.96 -12.26
N ILE A 160 -17.08 -9.80 -12.34
CA ILE A 160 -16.30 -8.93 -11.46
C ILE A 160 -16.04 -7.61 -12.16
N PHE A 161 -16.55 -6.50 -11.62
CA PHE A 161 -16.21 -5.16 -12.11
C PHE A 161 -14.96 -4.62 -11.43
N GLY A 162 -14.10 -3.95 -12.18
CA GLY A 162 -12.92 -3.26 -11.67
C GLY A 162 -12.69 -1.92 -12.38
N GLY A 163 -12.12 -0.96 -11.67
CA GLY A 163 -11.81 0.40 -12.15
C GLY A 163 -10.88 1.13 -11.17
N PRO A 164 -9.65 1.51 -11.57
CA PRO A 164 -8.69 2.16 -10.68
C PRO A 164 -8.78 3.70 -10.70
N ASN A 165 -9.20 4.30 -9.57
CA ASN A 165 -9.36 5.76 -9.39
C ASN A 165 -10.30 6.38 -10.45
N SER A 166 -10.12 7.67 -10.79
CA SER A 166 -10.52 8.29 -12.05
C SER A 166 -9.93 7.51 -13.23
N SER A 167 -10.60 6.42 -13.61
CA SER A 167 -9.97 5.31 -14.32
C SER A 167 -9.74 5.54 -15.82
N ASP A 168 -8.63 5.01 -16.34
CA ASP A 168 -8.39 4.89 -17.79
C ASP A 168 -9.50 4.00 -18.44
N ALA A 169 -10.01 3.01 -17.69
CA ALA A 169 -11.11 2.13 -18.07
C ALA A 169 -11.78 1.44 -16.87
N TYR A 170 -13.10 1.24 -16.96
CA TYR A 170 -13.79 0.15 -16.26
C TYR A 170 -13.56 -1.18 -16.99
N THR A 171 -13.72 -2.29 -16.26
CA THR A 171 -13.51 -3.65 -16.76
C THR A 171 -14.59 -4.62 -16.31
N ILE A 172 -14.87 -5.63 -17.13
CA ILE A 172 -15.60 -6.86 -16.75
C ILE A 172 -14.57 -7.98 -16.71
N ASN A 173 -14.42 -8.66 -15.57
CA ASN A 173 -13.42 -9.70 -15.34
C ASN A 173 -11.98 -9.28 -15.74
N GLY A 174 -11.62 -8.00 -15.48
CA GLY A 174 -10.31 -7.43 -15.81
C GLY A 174 -10.08 -7.14 -17.31
N LEU A 175 -11.13 -7.19 -18.13
CA LEU A 175 -11.14 -6.89 -19.56
C LEU A 175 -11.96 -5.61 -19.84
N PRO A 176 -11.41 -4.58 -20.52
CA PRO A 176 -12.14 -3.33 -20.76
C PRO A 176 -13.34 -3.46 -21.72
N GLY A 177 -13.20 -4.28 -22.77
CA GLY A 177 -14.18 -4.38 -23.85
C GLY A 177 -13.93 -3.40 -25.02
N PRO A 178 -14.74 -3.48 -26.09
CA PRO A 178 -14.42 -2.92 -27.41
C PRO A 178 -14.65 -1.40 -27.55
N LEU A 179 -15.16 -0.72 -26.51
CA LEU A 179 -15.25 0.75 -26.51
C LEU A 179 -13.92 1.43 -26.17
N TYR A 180 -12.93 0.68 -25.71
CA TYR A 180 -11.63 1.20 -25.30
C TYR A 180 -10.54 0.91 -26.34
N PRO A 181 -9.52 1.77 -26.47
CA PRO A 181 -8.40 1.55 -27.38
C PRO A 181 -7.77 0.17 -27.15
N CYS A 182 -7.38 -0.48 -28.25
CA CYS A 182 -6.68 -1.77 -28.28
C CYS A 182 -7.38 -2.93 -27.54
N SER A 183 -8.67 -2.82 -27.20
CA SER A 183 -9.36 -3.76 -26.30
C SER A 183 -10.40 -4.67 -26.99
N ASN A 184 -10.54 -4.59 -28.32
CA ASN A 184 -11.47 -5.45 -29.09
C ASN A 184 -11.15 -6.95 -28.94
N LYS A 185 -9.86 -7.32 -28.91
CA LYS A 185 -9.42 -8.71 -28.68
C LYS A 185 -9.54 -9.13 -27.20
N ASP A 186 -9.38 -8.16 -26.30
CA ASP A 186 -9.49 -8.29 -24.85
C ASP A 186 -10.92 -7.94 -24.38
N THR A 187 -11.93 -8.64 -24.93
CA THR A 187 -13.35 -8.47 -24.58
C THR A 187 -13.89 -9.71 -23.90
N PHE A 188 -14.63 -9.55 -22.78
CA PHE A 188 -15.26 -10.67 -22.10
C PHE A 188 -16.45 -11.23 -22.90
N ILE A 189 -16.35 -12.47 -23.37
CA ILE A 189 -17.44 -13.18 -24.05
C ILE A 189 -17.81 -14.42 -23.23
N GLN A 190 -19.09 -14.56 -22.92
CA GLN A 190 -19.66 -15.68 -22.17
C GLN A 190 -20.65 -16.45 -23.05
N THR A 191 -20.31 -17.70 -23.39
CA THR A 191 -21.18 -18.56 -24.17
C THR A 191 -22.29 -19.19 -23.31
N VAL A 192 -23.52 -19.27 -23.83
CA VAL A 192 -24.71 -19.87 -23.18
C VAL A 192 -25.54 -20.73 -24.12
N GLU A 193 -26.27 -21.71 -23.60
CA GLU A 193 -27.22 -22.54 -24.34
C GLU A 193 -28.63 -21.96 -24.27
N ARG A 194 -29.29 -21.81 -25.43
CA ARG A 194 -30.68 -21.31 -25.50
C ARG A 194 -31.63 -22.19 -24.67
N GLY A 195 -32.54 -21.54 -23.93
CA GLY A 195 -33.49 -22.18 -23.03
C GLY A 195 -32.92 -22.65 -21.68
N LYS A 196 -31.64 -22.42 -21.39
CA LYS A 196 -31.03 -22.73 -20.07
C LYS A 196 -30.99 -21.51 -19.15
N THR A 197 -31.01 -21.75 -17.84
CA THR A 197 -30.85 -20.71 -16.82
C THR A 197 -29.45 -20.74 -16.23
N TYR A 198 -28.86 -19.57 -16.01
CA TYR A 198 -27.53 -19.37 -15.47
C TYR A 198 -27.57 -18.48 -14.23
N MET A 199 -26.60 -18.64 -13.35
CA MET A 199 -26.44 -17.82 -12.15
C MET A 199 -25.29 -16.82 -12.35
N LEU A 200 -25.59 -15.54 -12.51
CA LEU A 200 -24.58 -14.49 -12.55
C LEU A 200 -24.19 -14.10 -11.12
N ARG A 201 -22.91 -14.26 -10.77
CA ARG A 201 -22.33 -13.84 -9.48
C ARG A 201 -21.64 -12.49 -9.67
N ILE A 202 -22.39 -11.40 -9.49
CA ILE A 202 -21.95 -10.03 -9.80
C ILE A 202 -21.27 -9.41 -8.58
N ILE A 203 -20.11 -8.78 -8.78
CA ILE A 203 -19.24 -8.22 -7.74
C ILE A 203 -18.73 -6.87 -8.22
N ASN A 204 -18.85 -5.82 -7.41
CA ASN A 204 -18.14 -4.56 -7.69
C ASN A 204 -16.87 -4.47 -6.83
N ALA A 205 -15.70 -4.64 -7.48
CA ALA A 205 -14.39 -4.47 -6.89
C ALA A 205 -13.68 -3.17 -7.36
N ALA A 206 -14.39 -2.27 -8.06
CA ALA A 206 -13.86 -0.96 -8.44
C ALA A 206 -13.51 -0.12 -7.20
N LEU A 207 -12.61 0.87 -7.36
CA LEU A 207 -12.16 1.66 -6.23
C LEU A 207 -13.18 2.68 -5.75
N ASN A 208 -13.74 3.48 -6.66
CA ASN A 208 -14.42 4.74 -6.35
C ASN A 208 -15.81 4.90 -7.01
N ASP A 209 -16.30 3.92 -7.77
CA ASP A 209 -17.56 4.06 -8.53
C ASP A 209 -18.57 2.95 -8.25
N GLU A 210 -19.82 3.36 -8.03
CA GLU A 210 -20.99 2.50 -8.13
C GLU A 210 -21.33 2.23 -9.60
N LEU A 211 -21.85 1.05 -9.90
CA LEU A 211 -22.10 0.63 -11.28
C LEU A 211 -23.54 0.18 -11.49
N PHE A 212 -24.16 0.64 -12.58
CA PHE A 212 -25.30 -0.03 -13.18
C PHE A 212 -24.83 -1.11 -14.15
N PHE A 213 -25.42 -2.30 -14.08
CA PHE A 213 -25.16 -3.41 -14.99
C PHE A 213 -26.45 -3.90 -15.65
N ALA A 214 -26.40 -4.16 -16.96
CA ALA A 214 -27.53 -4.69 -17.73
C ALA A 214 -27.08 -5.62 -18.86
N ILE A 215 -28.01 -6.45 -19.34
CA ILE A 215 -27.82 -7.36 -20.48
C ILE A 215 -28.96 -7.14 -21.49
N ALA A 216 -28.62 -7.05 -22.79
CA ALA A 216 -29.56 -6.73 -23.87
C ALA A 216 -30.68 -7.77 -23.95
N ASN A 217 -31.92 -7.29 -23.97
CA ASN A 217 -33.16 -8.07 -24.09
C ASN A 217 -33.36 -9.15 -22.99
N HIS A 218 -32.54 -9.17 -21.94
CA HIS A 218 -32.64 -10.14 -20.85
C HIS A 218 -33.06 -9.46 -19.55
N THR A 219 -33.96 -10.12 -18.81
CA THR A 219 -34.27 -9.76 -17.43
C THR A 219 -33.41 -10.57 -16.46
N LEU A 220 -33.06 -9.94 -15.35
CA LEU A 220 -32.24 -10.49 -14.27
C LEU A 220 -33.14 -10.70 -13.05
N THR A 221 -33.22 -11.91 -12.51
CA THR A 221 -33.95 -12.21 -11.27
C THR A 221 -32.98 -12.28 -10.11
N VAL A 222 -32.91 -11.23 -9.30
CA VAL A 222 -32.07 -11.18 -8.10
C VAL A 222 -32.57 -12.21 -7.08
N VAL A 223 -31.66 -13.03 -6.55
CA VAL A 223 -31.98 -14.09 -5.57
C VAL A 223 -31.11 -14.04 -4.30
N GLU A 224 -30.00 -13.31 -4.32
CA GLU A 224 -29.04 -13.25 -3.21
C GLU A 224 -28.20 -11.97 -3.30
N VAL A 225 -27.81 -11.40 -2.15
CA VAL A 225 -26.82 -10.32 -2.01
C VAL A 225 -25.91 -10.61 -0.81
N ASP A 226 -24.63 -10.25 -0.88
CA ASP A 226 -23.67 -10.32 0.22
C ASP A 226 -23.59 -11.71 0.93
N ALA A 227 -23.84 -12.80 0.19
CA ALA A 227 -24.00 -14.17 0.67
C ALA A 227 -25.18 -14.41 1.65
N LEU A 228 -26.31 -13.72 1.41
CA LEU A 228 -27.63 -13.99 1.97
C LEU A 228 -28.69 -14.08 0.86
N TYR A 229 -29.65 -15.00 0.99
CA TYR A 229 -30.79 -15.08 0.07
C TYR A 229 -31.79 -13.93 0.28
N THR A 230 -32.27 -13.37 -0.82
CA THR A 230 -33.31 -12.35 -0.86
C THR A 230 -34.66 -12.94 -1.29
N LYS A 231 -35.76 -12.22 -1.07
CA LYS A 231 -37.03 -12.51 -1.75
C LYS A 231 -36.85 -12.27 -3.25
N PRO A 232 -37.02 -13.27 -4.13
CA PRO A 232 -36.66 -13.12 -5.54
C PRO A 232 -37.44 -12.01 -6.25
N PHE A 233 -36.75 -11.20 -7.05
CA PHE A 233 -37.42 -10.18 -7.87
C PHE A 233 -36.72 -9.96 -9.22
N THR A 234 -37.54 -9.79 -10.26
CA THR A 234 -37.06 -9.55 -11.63
C THR A 234 -36.85 -8.07 -11.90
N THR A 235 -35.75 -7.73 -12.57
CA THR A 235 -35.33 -6.38 -12.95
C THR A 235 -34.67 -6.40 -14.33
N THR A 236 -34.54 -5.24 -14.98
CA THR A 236 -33.89 -5.11 -16.31
C THR A 236 -32.41 -4.72 -16.21
N ALA A 237 -31.99 -4.25 -15.03
CA ALA A 237 -30.63 -3.87 -14.67
C ALA A 237 -30.42 -4.04 -13.15
N ILE A 238 -29.17 -3.99 -12.70
CA ILE A 238 -28.74 -4.07 -11.29
C ILE A 238 -27.92 -2.82 -10.95
N MET A 239 -28.09 -2.29 -9.73
CA MET A 239 -27.19 -1.29 -9.15
C MET A 239 -26.31 -1.99 -8.11
N VAL A 240 -24.99 -1.81 -8.17
CA VAL A 240 -24.04 -2.45 -7.26
C VAL A 240 -22.89 -1.49 -6.89
N ALA A 241 -22.75 -1.21 -5.59
CA ALA A 241 -21.70 -0.35 -5.05
C ALA A 241 -20.41 -1.13 -4.74
N PRO A 242 -19.23 -0.49 -4.69
CA PRO A 242 -17.99 -1.15 -4.27
C PRO A 242 -18.14 -1.96 -2.98
N GLY A 243 -17.59 -3.19 -2.99
CA GLY A 243 -17.72 -4.17 -1.91
C GLY A 243 -19.00 -5.02 -1.97
N GLN A 244 -20.09 -4.50 -2.52
CA GLN A 244 -21.34 -5.25 -2.65
C GLN A 244 -21.22 -6.39 -3.66
N THR A 245 -21.93 -7.49 -3.37
CA THR A 245 -22.21 -8.55 -4.34
C THR A 245 -23.70 -8.63 -4.63
N THR A 246 -24.07 -9.21 -5.77
CA THR A 246 -25.46 -9.50 -6.14
C THR A 246 -25.47 -10.72 -7.05
N THR A 247 -26.24 -11.73 -6.66
CA THR A 247 -26.40 -12.96 -7.44
C THR A 247 -27.77 -12.96 -8.08
N ALA A 248 -27.80 -13.08 -9.40
CA ALA A 248 -29.01 -12.97 -10.20
C ALA A 248 -29.11 -14.09 -11.25
N LEU A 249 -30.30 -14.61 -11.44
CA LEU A 249 -30.60 -15.63 -12.44
C LEU A 249 -30.96 -14.99 -13.77
N ILE A 250 -30.40 -15.53 -14.85
CA ILE A 250 -30.71 -15.16 -16.23
C ILE A 250 -31.08 -16.42 -17.03
N THR A 251 -32.23 -16.40 -17.70
CA THR A 251 -32.61 -17.45 -18.64
C THR A 251 -32.24 -17.01 -20.06
N ALA A 252 -31.50 -17.83 -20.81
CA ALA A 252 -31.16 -17.59 -22.21
C ALA A 252 -32.37 -17.86 -23.13
N ASN A 253 -33.46 -17.12 -22.92
CA ASN A 253 -34.76 -17.35 -23.56
C ASN A 253 -34.98 -16.57 -24.88
N GLN A 254 -34.06 -15.69 -25.25
CA GLN A 254 -34.24 -14.81 -26.41
C GLN A 254 -34.09 -15.55 -27.75
N ILE A 255 -34.46 -14.86 -28.82
CA ILE A 255 -34.10 -15.25 -30.20
C ILE A 255 -32.86 -14.41 -30.55
N PRO A 256 -31.69 -15.03 -30.80
CA PRO A 256 -30.52 -14.27 -31.25
C PRO A 256 -30.76 -13.67 -32.64
N GLY A 257 -30.23 -12.47 -32.86
CA GLY A 257 -30.04 -11.94 -34.21
C GLY A 257 -28.86 -12.63 -34.90
N SER A 258 -28.55 -12.21 -36.13
CA SER A 258 -27.54 -12.84 -37.00
C SER A 258 -26.10 -12.87 -36.45
N SER A 259 -25.81 -12.20 -35.33
CA SER A 259 -24.49 -12.23 -34.66
C SER A 259 -24.38 -13.23 -33.51
N GLY A 260 -25.47 -13.91 -33.13
CA GLY A 260 -25.51 -14.80 -31.95
C GLY A 260 -25.32 -14.11 -30.59
N MET A 261 -25.01 -12.80 -30.55
CA MET A 261 -24.50 -12.09 -29.37
C MET A 261 -25.47 -11.06 -28.81
N PHE A 262 -25.66 -11.09 -27.49
CA PHE A 262 -26.34 -10.06 -26.71
C PHE A 262 -25.32 -9.21 -25.95
N LEU A 263 -25.50 -7.89 -25.96
CA LEU A 263 -24.63 -6.95 -25.28
C LEU A 263 -24.77 -7.05 -23.75
N MET A 264 -23.65 -7.20 -23.03
CA MET A 264 -23.55 -6.94 -21.59
C MET A 264 -22.82 -5.62 -21.38
N ALA A 265 -23.30 -4.74 -20.51
CA ALA A 265 -22.63 -3.47 -20.24
C ALA A 265 -22.70 -3.05 -18.77
N ALA A 266 -21.63 -2.41 -18.29
CA ALA A 266 -21.60 -1.72 -17.00
C ALA A 266 -21.14 -0.27 -17.16
N THR A 267 -21.83 0.65 -16.47
CA THR A 267 -21.64 2.11 -16.56
C THR A 267 -21.79 2.72 -15.16
N PRO A 268 -21.08 3.81 -14.81
CA PRO A 268 -21.13 4.36 -13.46
C PRO A 268 -22.51 4.95 -13.11
N TYR A 269 -22.91 4.77 -11.85
CA TYR A 269 -23.95 5.57 -11.22
C TYR A 269 -23.27 6.75 -10.50
N VAL A 270 -23.62 7.96 -10.91
CA VAL A 270 -22.87 9.18 -10.60
C VAL A 270 -23.74 10.15 -9.81
N THR A 271 -23.40 10.30 -8.53
CA THR A 271 -23.92 11.35 -7.65
C THR A 271 -22.88 12.44 -7.35
N ALA A 272 -21.60 12.17 -7.67
CA ALA A 272 -20.49 13.09 -7.50
C ALA A 272 -20.43 14.19 -8.58
N ILE A 273 -19.84 15.33 -8.21
CA ILE A 273 -19.40 16.39 -9.14
C ILE A 273 -17.88 16.35 -9.44
N PHE A 274 -17.16 15.39 -8.84
CA PHE A 274 -15.73 15.20 -9.06
C PHE A 274 -15.42 14.57 -10.43
N PRO A 275 -14.18 14.66 -10.93
CA PRO A 275 -13.77 13.96 -12.15
C PRO A 275 -13.86 12.44 -11.98
N PHE A 276 -14.78 11.82 -12.71
CA PHE A 276 -14.99 10.36 -12.79
C PHE A 276 -14.74 9.88 -14.22
N ASN A 277 -14.60 8.56 -14.42
CA ASN A 277 -14.52 7.99 -15.77
C ASN A 277 -15.93 7.92 -16.37
N ASN A 278 -16.22 8.70 -17.42
CA ASN A 278 -17.55 8.76 -18.04
C ASN A 278 -17.79 7.74 -19.17
N SER A 279 -17.00 6.67 -19.23
CA SER A 279 -17.14 5.61 -20.24
C SER A 279 -17.96 4.40 -19.73
N THR A 280 -18.08 3.36 -20.56
CA THR A 280 -18.88 2.16 -20.28
C THR A 280 -18.09 0.94 -20.69
N THR A 281 -17.98 -0.06 -19.82
CA THR A 281 -17.34 -1.35 -20.14
C THR A 281 -18.35 -2.34 -20.70
N ILE A 282 -17.91 -3.15 -21.67
CA ILE A 282 -18.76 -4.00 -22.50
C ILE A 282 -18.20 -5.42 -22.60
N GLY A 283 -19.09 -6.40 -22.54
CA GLY A 283 -18.86 -7.80 -22.91
C GLY A 283 -20.05 -8.36 -23.69
N PHE A 284 -20.01 -9.64 -24.05
CA PHE A 284 -21.07 -10.27 -24.84
C PHE A 284 -21.53 -11.61 -24.26
N LEU A 285 -22.85 -11.79 -24.19
CA LEU A 285 -23.50 -13.06 -23.90
C LEU A 285 -23.81 -13.74 -25.24
N GLN A 286 -23.01 -14.71 -25.64
CA GLN A 286 -23.10 -15.37 -26.95
C GLN A 286 -23.94 -16.65 -26.84
N TYR A 287 -24.95 -16.81 -27.68
CA TYR A 287 -25.73 -18.04 -27.74
C TYR A 287 -24.97 -19.09 -28.56
N LYS A 288 -24.80 -20.28 -27.99
CA LYS A 288 -24.27 -21.46 -28.67
C LYS A 288 -25.28 -21.92 -29.72
N GLU A 289 -24.93 -21.74 -30.98
CA GLU A 289 -25.81 -22.01 -32.11
C GLU A 289 -26.21 -23.48 -32.23
N ILE A 290 -27.42 -23.69 -32.76
CA ILE A 290 -27.74 -24.88 -33.55
C ILE A 290 -27.35 -24.49 -34.98
N ARG A 291 -26.24 -25.03 -35.47
CA ARG A 291 -25.55 -24.60 -36.70
C ARG A 291 -26.45 -24.64 -37.94
N ASN A 292 -26.23 -23.72 -38.87
CA ASN A 292 -26.15 -23.97 -40.32
C ASN A 292 -25.85 -22.67 -41.10
N GLU A 293 -24.63 -22.13 -40.98
CA GLU A 293 -23.89 -21.33 -42.00
C GLU A 293 -22.52 -20.90 -41.41
N GLU A 294 -21.57 -20.48 -42.24
CA GLU A 294 -20.22 -20.10 -41.79
C GLU A 294 -20.18 -18.65 -41.29
N PHE A 295 -20.24 -18.47 -39.96
CA PHE A 295 -20.21 -17.14 -39.35
C PHE A 295 -18.77 -16.59 -39.21
N GLU A 296 -18.49 -15.50 -39.92
CA GLU A 296 -17.29 -14.68 -39.77
C GLU A 296 -17.22 -14.06 -38.36
N PRO A 297 -16.27 -14.46 -37.48
CA PRO A 297 -16.29 -14.13 -36.05
C PRO A 297 -15.84 -12.68 -35.73
N SER A 298 -15.93 -11.78 -36.70
CA SER A 298 -15.31 -10.46 -36.72
C SER A 298 -16.28 -9.28 -36.53
N ALA A 299 -17.59 -9.49 -36.70
CA ALA A 299 -18.60 -8.43 -36.64
C ALA A 299 -19.16 -8.19 -35.23
N LEU A 300 -18.68 -7.14 -34.53
CA LEU A 300 -19.33 -6.59 -33.35
C LEU A 300 -20.78 -6.17 -33.66
N PRO A 301 -21.75 -6.28 -32.71
CA PRO A 301 -23.12 -5.84 -32.93
C PRO A 301 -23.20 -4.37 -33.37
N ARG A 302 -23.92 -4.09 -34.48
CA ARG A 302 -23.99 -2.76 -35.13
C ARG A 302 -24.51 -1.63 -34.22
N SER A 303 -25.15 -1.96 -33.10
CA SER A 303 -25.48 -1.01 -32.03
C SER A 303 -24.87 -1.48 -30.72
N LEU A 304 -24.03 -0.64 -30.12
CA LEU A 304 -23.53 -0.79 -28.76
C LEU A 304 -24.35 0.02 -27.73
N LYS A 305 -25.53 0.54 -28.12
CA LYS A 305 -26.46 1.21 -27.21
C LYS A 305 -27.41 0.20 -26.56
N LEU A 306 -27.46 0.19 -25.23
CA LEU A 306 -28.24 -0.75 -24.44
C LEU A 306 -29.50 -0.07 -23.87
N ALA A 307 -30.67 -0.31 -24.47
CA ALA A 307 -31.92 0.40 -24.14
C ALA A 307 -32.42 0.16 -22.70
N ASN A 308 -32.00 -0.92 -22.04
CA ASN A 308 -32.35 -1.25 -20.67
C ASN A 308 -31.26 -0.93 -19.63
N LEU A 309 -30.19 -0.24 -20.01
CA LEU A 309 -29.17 0.29 -19.10
C LEU A 309 -29.64 1.67 -18.57
N PRO A 310 -29.74 1.89 -17.25
CA PRO A 310 -30.08 3.19 -16.69
C PRO A 310 -29.04 4.26 -17.09
N ALA A 311 -29.49 5.51 -17.19
CA ALA A 311 -28.58 6.63 -17.38
C ALA A 311 -27.72 6.83 -16.11
N MET A 312 -26.48 7.32 -16.26
CA MET A 312 -25.52 7.47 -15.15
C MET A 312 -26.08 8.27 -13.96
N LYS A 313 -27.03 9.18 -14.18
CA LYS A 313 -27.66 10.02 -13.13
C LYS A 313 -29.05 9.53 -12.69
N ASP A 314 -29.42 8.26 -12.96
CA ASP A 314 -30.73 7.71 -12.63
C ASP A 314 -30.84 7.27 -11.15
N THR A 315 -30.85 8.26 -10.26
CA THR A 315 -31.11 8.08 -8.81
C THR A 315 -32.44 7.37 -8.55
N ALA A 316 -33.46 7.63 -9.39
CA ALA A 316 -34.78 7.01 -9.24
C ALA A 316 -34.71 5.49 -9.47
N PHE A 317 -33.92 5.01 -10.44
CA PHE A 317 -33.64 3.60 -10.61
C PHE A 317 -32.83 3.03 -9.43
N ALA A 318 -31.76 3.69 -9.00
CA ALA A 318 -30.92 3.24 -7.88
C ALA A 318 -31.73 3.06 -6.57
N GLU A 319 -32.59 4.03 -6.24
CA GLU A 319 -33.53 3.94 -5.13
C GLU A 319 -34.55 2.81 -5.32
N LYS A 320 -35.17 2.71 -6.51
CA LYS A 320 -36.19 1.69 -6.82
C LYS A 320 -35.63 0.27 -6.78
N PHE A 321 -34.37 0.07 -7.17
CA PHE A 321 -33.66 -1.20 -7.03
C PHE A 321 -33.42 -1.51 -5.54
N SER A 322 -32.82 -0.57 -4.81
CA SER A 322 -32.49 -0.73 -3.38
C SER A 322 -33.72 -1.01 -2.52
N LYS A 323 -34.84 -0.33 -2.78
CA LYS A 323 -36.12 -0.51 -2.05
C LYS A 323 -36.82 -1.85 -2.32
N ARG A 324 -36.38 -2.64 -3.30
CA ARG A 324 -36.90 -4.00 -3.58
C ARG A 324 -36.12 -5.10 -2.87
N LEU A 325 -34.91 -4.82 -2.38
CA LEU A 325 -34.12 -5.76 -1.58
C LEU A 325 -34.82 -6.05 -0.24
N ARG A 326 -35.14 -7.33 -0.01
CA ARG A 326 -35.73 -7.85 1.24
C ARG A 326 -35.10 -9.19 1.55
N SER A 327 -34.80 -9.48 2.82
CA SER A 327 -34.29 -10.80 3.23
C SER A 327 -35.32 -11.88 2.93
N LEU A 328 -34.90 -13.09 2.52
CA LEU A 328 -35.81 -14.19 2.18
C LEU A 328 -36.81 -14.49 3.30
N ALA A 329 -36.36 -14.49 4.56
CA ALA A 329 -37.20 -14.55 5.76
C ALA A 329 -38.17 -15.75 5.78
N SER A 330 -37.70 -16.92 5.38
CA SER A 330 -38.41 -18.20 5.48
C SER A 330 -38.11 -18.89 6.83
N PRO A 331 -38.77 -20.01 7.18
CA PRO A 331 -38.43 -20.79 8.38
C PRO A 331 -36.98 -21.30 8.38
N GLU A 332 -36.45 -21.65 7.20
CA GLU A 332 -35.09 -22.17 6.99
C GLU A 332 -34.06 -21.04 6.97
N TYR A 333 -34.43 -19.88 6.42
CA TYR A 333 -33.60 -18.68 6.31
C TYR A 333 -34.24 -17.47 7.04
N PRO A 334 -34.37 -17.52 8.37
CA PRO A 334 -35.12 -16.54 9.15
C PRO A 334 -34.39 -15.19 9.27
N CYS A 335 -35.11 -14.09 9.09
CA CYS A 335 -34.59 -12.74 9.29
C CYS A 335 -34.46 -12.44 10.80
N LYS A 336 -33.25 -12.51 11.34
CA LYS A 336 -32.95 -12.31 12.77
C LYS A 336 -32.72 -10.84 13.15
N VAL A 337 -33.50 -9.91 12.58
CA VAL A 337 -33.36 -8.47 12.84
C VAL A 337 -33.59 -8.10 14.32
N PRO A 338 -32.70 -7.33 14.97
CA PRO A 338 -32.95 -6.81 16.31
C PRO A 338 -34.16 -5.87 16.34
N LYS A 339 -35.28 -6.33 16.92
CA LYS A 339 -36.52 -5.54 17.03
C LYS A 339 -36.42 -4.45 18.11
N LYS A 340 -35.87 -4.79 19.27
CA LYS A 340 -35.41 -3.86 20.30
C LYS A 340 -33.94 -3.50 20.03
N ILE A 341 -33.54 -2.29 20.42
CA ILE A 341 -32.15 -1.83 20.41
C ILE A 341 -31.73 -1.48 21.84
N ASP A 342 -30.47 -1.74 22.15
CA ASP A 342 -29.84 -1.45 23.45
C ASP A 342 -28.95 -0.20 23.35
N LYS A 343 -28.51 0.15 22.14
CA LYS A 343 -27.66 1.31 21.84
C LYS A 343 -28.00 1.89 20.46
N ARG A 344 -28.00 3.22 20.33
CA ARG A 344 -28.07 3.94 19.04
C ARG A 344 -26.86 4.84 18.89
N VAL A 345 -26.11 4.66 17.81
CA VAL A 345 -25.10 5.59 17.30
C VAL A 345 -25.73 6.35 16.14
N ILE A 346 -25.55 7.67 16.07
CA ILE A 346 -25.86 8.48 14.89
C ILE A 346 -24.54 9.06 14.42
N THR A 347 -24.18 8.80 13.16
CA THR A 347 -22.96 9.36 12.57
C THR A 347 -23.25 10.12 11.28
N THR A 348 -22.83 11.39 11.24
CA THR A 348 -22.66 12.06 9.94
C THR A 348 -21.54 11.40 9.17
N ILE A 349 -21.70 11.40 7.85
CA ILE A 349 -20.69 11.08 6.87
C ILE A 349 -20.49 12.33 6.04
N SER A 350 -19.25 12.80 5.99
CA SER A 350 -18.92 14.07 5.35
C SER A 350 -17.63 13.96 4.56
N LEU A 351 -17.61 14.62 3.40
CA LEU A 351 -16.37 15.14 2.84
C LEU A 351 -15.98 16.42 3.59
N ASN A 352 -14.70 16.72 3.63
CA ASN A 352 -14.12 17.80 4.41
C ASN A 352 -13.12 18.59 3.58
N LEU A 353 -13.12 19.91 3.74
CA LEU A 353 -12.11 20.81 3.20
C LEU A 353 -11.30 21.38 4.37
N GLN A 354 -10.17 20.74 4.66
CA GLN A 354 -9.29 21.12 5.75
C GLN A 354 -8.40 22.29 5.36
N ASP A 355 -8.34 23.30 6.22
CA ASP A 355 -7.43 24.44 6.07
C ASP A 355 -5.96 24.00 6.04
N CYS A 356 -5.14 24.73 5.29
CA CYS A 356 -3.70 24.47 5.27
C CYS A 356 -3.06 24.65 6.66
N PRO A 357 -2.02 23.87 6.98
CA PRO A 357 -1.10 24.22 8.06
C PRO A 357 -0.58 25.65 7.88
N LYS A 358 -0.57 26.43 8.96
CA LYS A 358 -0.13 27.85 8.95
C LYS A 358 1.19 28.00 8.19
N ASN A 359 1.26 29.01 7.33
CA ASN A 359 2.38 29.31 6.42
C ASN A 359 2.62 28.30 5.27
N LYS A 360 1.61 27.49 4.90
CA LYS A 360 1.60 26.68 3.67
C LYS A 360 0.35 26.99 2.84
N ALA A 361 0.46 26.80 1.53
CA ALA A 361 -0.69 26.77 0.61
C ALA A 361 -0.87 25.35 0.08
N CYS A 362 -2.11 24.98 -0.28
CA CYS A 362 -2.49 23.63 -0.67
C CYS A 362 -3.13 23.67 -2.07
N LYS A 363 -3.02 22.59 -2.85
CA LYS A 363 -3.49 22.54 -4.24
C LYS A 363 -4.93 22.01 -4.39
N GLY A 364 -5.71 21.95 -3.30
CA GLY A 364 -7.11 21.50 -3.33
C GLY A 364 -8.07 22.66 -3.60
N TYR A 365 -9.37 22.36 -3.56
CA TYR A 365 -10.42 23.37 -3.73
C TYR A 365 -10.31 24.49 -2.69
N ALA A 366 -10.49 25.75 -3.12
CA ALA A 366 -10.39 26.95 -2.28
C ALA A 366 -9.09 27.04 -1.43
N ASP A 367 -7.94 26.64 -2.00
CA ASP A 367 -6.64 26.52 -1.32
C ASP A 367 -6.61 25.54 -0.12
N LYS A 368 -7.65 24.72 0.07
CA LYS A 368 -7.76 23.74 1.17
C LYS A 368 -7.26 22.35 0.76
N ARG A 369 -7.50 21.34 1.60
CA ARG A 369 -7.21 19.92 1.35
C ARG A 369 -8.47 19.07 1.50
N PHE A 370 -8.69 18.17 0.55
CA PHE A 370 -9.73 17.15 0.67
C PHE A 370 -9.37 16.15 1.78
N PHE A 371 -10.35 15.89 2.64
CA PHE A 371 -10.40 14.84 3.64
C PHE A 371 -11.85 14.36 3.74
N ALA A 372 -12.12 13.40 4.63
CA ALA A 372 -13.48 12.93 4.91
C ALA A 372 -13.55 12.39 6.34
N SER A 373 -14.76 12.32 6.91
CA SER A 373 -14.93 12.03 8.34
C SER A 373 -16.23 11.31 8.68
N MET A 374 -16.24 10.70 9.87
CA MET A 374 -17.44 10.23 10.56
C MET A 374 -17.62 11.05 11.85
N ASN A 375 -18.76 11.74 12.04
CA ASN A 375 -18.99 12.71 13.12
C ASN A 375 -17.84 13.74 13.30
N ASN A 376 -17.38 14.30 12.18
CA ASN A 376 -16.24 15.23 12.10
C ASN A 376 -14.90 14.68 12.63
N GLN A 377 -14.78 13.35 12.80
CA GLN A 377 -13.52 12.66 13.06
C GLN A 377 -12.95 12.11 11.75
N SER A 378 -11.86 12.69 11.26
CA SER A 378 -11.07 12.16 10.14
C SER A 378 -10.16 11.06 10.65
N PHE A 379 -10.46 9.82 10.31
CA PHE A 379 -9.75 8.66 10.81
C PHE A 379 -8.30 8.62 10.33
N VAL A 380 -7.37 8.46 11.27
CA VAL A 380 -5.95 8.22 10.99
C VAL A 380 -5.66 6.75 11.31
N ARG A 381 -4.98 6.02 10.40
CA ARG A 381 -4.54 4.64 10.72
C ARG A 381 -3.35 4.70 11.70
N PRO A 382 -3.36 3.92 12.80
CA PRO A 382 -2.27 3.88 13.78
C PRO A 382 -1.04 3.13 13.24
N LEU A 383 0.05 3.08 14.01
CA LEU A 383 1.29 2.39 13.62
C LEU A 383 1.32 0.91 14.05
N LYS A 384 0.48 0.54 15.01
CA LYS A 384 0.24 -0.86 15.45
C LYS A 384 -1.22 -1.26 15.23
N SER A 385 -1.48 -2.56 15.15
CA SER A 385 -2.85 -3.09 15.12
C SER A 385 -3.63 -2.70 16.38
N ILE A 386 -4.81 -2.10 16.21
CA ILE A 386 -5.74 -1.81 17.32
C ILE A 386 -6.14 -3.10 18.05
N LEU A 387 -6.37 -4.19 17.32
CA LEU A 387 -6.65 -5.51 17.89
C LEU A 387 -5.47 -6.08 18.69
N GLU A 388 -4.23 -5.89 18.22
CA GLU A 388 -3.01 -6.26 18.95
C GLU A 388 -2.89 -5.48 20.27
N CYS A 389 -3.07 -4.15 20.21
CA CYS A 389 -3.01 -3.28 21.38
C CYS A 389 -4.14 -3.56 22.38
N TYR A 390 -5.38 -3.75 21.90
CA TYR A 390 -6.54 -4.10 22.73
C TYR A 390 -6.36 -5.44 23.45
N TYR A 391 -6.02 -6.50 22.71
CA TYR A 391 -5.87 -7.85 23.29
C TYR A 391 -4.71 -7.92 24.30
N LYS A 392 -3.61 -7.23 24.02
CA LYS A 392 -2.43 -7.17 24.92
C LYS A 392 -2.55 -6.09 26.00
N ASN A 393 -3.67 -5.35 26.06
CA ASN A 393 -3.92 -4.22 26.94
C ASN A 393 -2.75 -3.21 26.99
N LEU A 394 -2.23 -2.83 25.82
CA LEU A 394 -1.09 -1.92 25.70
C LEU A 394 -1.54 -0.47 25.88
N THR A 395 -0.97 0.22 26.86
CA THR A 395 -1.08 1.69 26.95
C THR A 395 -0.47 2.31 25.70
N THR A 396 -1.26 3.07 24.94
CA THR A 396 -0.82 3.72 23.71
C THR A 396 -1.67 4.95 23.43
N ASP A 397 -1.02 6.03 22.98
CA ASP A 397 -1.68 7.25 22.50
C ASP A 397 -2.10 7.14 21.01
N GLU A 398 -1.87 5.98 20.37
CA GLU A 398 -2.17 5.75 18.96
C GLU A 398 -3.69 5.65 18.66
N TYR A 399 -4.53 5.38 19.67
CA TYR A 399 -5.99 5.38 19.53
C TYR A 399 -6.72 5.68 20.84
N SER A 400 -8.01 6.06 20.74
CA SER A 400 -8.84 6.48 21.87
C SER A 400 -10.27 5.95 21.79
N LEU A 401 -10.85 5.60 22.95
CA LEU A 401 -12.14 4.92 23.08
C LEU A 401 -13.36 5.88 23.14
N ASN A 402 -13.20 7.12 22.67
CA ASN A 402 -14.14 8.22 22.82
C ASN A 402 -14.66 8.75 21.46
N PHE A 403 -14.90 7.86 20.49
CA PHE A 403 -15.60 8.26 19.26
C PHE A 403 -16.98 8.87 19.59
N PRO A 404 -17.32 10.07 19.09
CA PRO A 404 -18.59 10.72 19.37
C PRO A 404 -19.75 9.92 18.77
N GLU A 405 -20.65 9.41 19.62
CA GLU A 405 -21.76 8.53 19.20
C GLU A 405 -22.98 9.28 18.64
N LYS A 406 -22.87 10.60 18.53
CA LYS A 406 -23.79 11.55 17.88
C LYS A 406 -22.94 12.62 17.17
N PRO A 407 -23.48 13.33 16.16
CA PRO A 407 -22.79 14.48 15.57
C PRO A 407 -22.48 15.51 16.66
N PRO A 408 -21.23 16.04 16.75
CA PRO A 408 -20.85 16.96 17.82
C PRO A 408 -21.59 18.31 17.70
N ASN A 409 -21.85 18.74 16.46
CA ASN A 409 -22.68 19.89 16.13
C ASN A 409 -23.91 19.40 15.35
N GLY A 410 -25.10 19.91 15.68
CA GLY A 410 -26.33 19.65 14.93
C GLY A 410 -26.64 20.81 13.99
N PHE A 411 -26.82 20.51 12.71
CA PHE A 411 -27.19 21.46 11.65
C PHE A 411 -28.13 20.79 10.64
N ASP A 412 -28.59 21.51 9.61
CA ASP A 412 -29.28 20.88 8.48
C ASP A 412 -28.26 20.15 7.62
N PHE A 413 -27.99 18.88 7.96
CA PHE A 413 -26.94 18.07 7.34
C PHE A 413 -27.03 18.04 5.80
N THR A 414 -28.25 18.10 5.25
CA THR A 414 -28.51 17.96 3.81
C THR A 414 -28.91 19.26 3.10
N GLY A 415 -29.26 20.31 3.84
CA GLY A 415 -29.81 21.57 3.32
C GLY A 415 -28.89 22.80 3.46
N VAL A 416 -27.73 22.68 4.14
CA VAL A 416 -26.73 23.75 4.12
C VAL A 416 -26.06 23.88 2.76
N ASP A 417 -25.64 25.12 2.44
CA ASP A 417 -24.71 25.41 1.36
C ASP A 417 -23.43 24.53 1.54
N PRO A 418 -23.03 23.75 0.52
CA PRO A 418 -21.88 22.85 0.58
C PRO A 418 -20.55 23.46 1.04
N LEU A 419 -20.39 24.79 0.99
CA LEU A 419 -19.12 25.50 1.19
C LEU A 419 -19.20 26.64 2.22
N ALA A 420 -20.38 27.04 2.69
CA ALA A 420 -20.53 28.12 3.68
C ALA A 420 -20.11 27.71 5.10
N GLU A 421 -20.17 26.41 5.42
CA GLU A 421 -19.92 25.87 6.76
C GLU A 421 -18.44 25.56 7.03
N ASN A 422 -18.08 25.47 8.32
CA ASN A 422 -16.72 25.10 8.73
C ASN A 422 -16.45 23.59 8.53
N MET A 423 -15.96 23.23 7.35
CA MET A 423 -15.65 21.85 6.95
C MET A 423 -14.37 21.24 7.57
N ASN A 424 -13.70 21.88 8.53
CA ASN A 424 -12.49 21.32 9.15
C ASN A 424 -12.81 20.13 10.08
N ALA A 425 -12.08 19.03 9.92
CA ALA A 425 -12.22 17.80 10.73
C ALA A 425 -11.20 17.73 11.87
N GLU A 426 -11.53 16.99 12.92
CA GLU A 426 -10.57 16.55 13.94
C GLU A 426 -9.87 15.27 13.47
N PHE A 427 -8.54 15.24 13.48
CA PHE A 427 -7.76 14.07 13.07
C PHE A 427 -7.49 13.14 14.25
N GLY A 428 -7.77 11.85 14.09
CA GLY A 428 -7.32 10.83 15.05
C GLY A 428 -8.01 9.48 14.95
N THR A 429 -7.43 8.50 15.62
CA THR A 429 -7.95 7.13 15.70
C THR A 429 -8.99 7.01 16.82
N ARG A 430 -10.16 7.66 16.67
CA ARG A 430 -11.27 7.53 17.63
C ARG A 430 -12.16 6.34 17.27
N ILE A 431 -12.40 5.47 18.25
CA ILE A 431 -13.23 4.26 18.13
C ILE A 431 -14.25 4.19 19.27
N PHE A 432 -15.36 3.48 19.08
CA PHE A 432 -16.35 3.25 20.15
C PHE A 432 -16.33 1.80 20.66
N VAL A 433 -16.96 1.55 21.81
CA VAL A 433 -16.95 0.23 22.47
C VAL A 433 -18.38 -0.23 22.76
N VAL A 434 -18.61 -1.53 22.59
CA VAL A 434 -19.88 -2.20 22.92
C VAL A 434 -19.63 -3.48 23.73
N PRO A 435 -20.47 -3.80 24.73
CA PRO A 435 -20.52 -5.12 25.35
C PRO A 435 -20.86 -6.22 24.32
N TYR A 436 -20.49 -7.46 24.66
CA TYR A 436 -20.93 -8.63 23.89
C TYR A 436 -22.47 -8.75 23.90
N GLY A 437 -23.04 -9.05 22.73
CA GLY A 437 -24.47 -9.30 22.56
C GLY A 437 -25.34 -8.04 22.44
N THR A 438 -24.80 -6.83 22.58
CA THR A 438 -25.52 -5.56 22.42
C THR A 438 -26.18 -5.45 21.05
N SER A 439 -27.47 -5.11 21.05
CA SER A 439 -28.25 -4.80 19.85
C SER A 439 -28.05 -3.32 19.49
N ILE A 440 -27.24 -3.03 18.47
CA ILE A 440 -26.89 -1.66 18.08
C ILE A 440 -27.64 -1.25 16.82
N GLU A 441 -28.17 -0.02 16.83
CA GLU A 441 -28.58 0.72 15.64
C GLU A 441 -27.50 1.75 15.31
N ILE A 442 -27.02 1.74 14.07
CA ILE A 442 -26.14 2.79 13.54
C ILE A 442 -26.94 3.53 12.47
N VAL A 443 -27.13 4.83 12.66
CA VAL A 443 -27.71 5.71 11.66
C VAL A 443 -26.58 6.43 10.94
N LEU A 444 -26.50 6.22 9.64
CA LEU A 444 -25.55 6.80 8.71
C LEU A 444 -26.24 7.98 8.02
N GLN A 445 -25.79 9.21 8.26
CA GLN A 445 -26.37 10.44 7.71
C GLN A 445 -25.36 11.08 6.74
N GLY A 446 -25.63 11.07 5.44
CA GLY A 446 -24.86 11.87 4.49
C GLY A 446 -25.07 13.37 4.73
N THR A 447 -24.04 14.17 4.47
CA THR A 447 -24.12 15.65 4.47
C THR A 447 -24.05 16.23 3.05
N SER A 448 -24.44 17.50 2.88
CA SER A 448 -24.23 18.27 1.63
C SER A 448 -22.84 18.89 1.49
N PHE A 449 -21.98 18.79 2.52
CA PHE A 449 -20.61 19.31 2.55
C PHE A 449 -19.81 18.92 1.30
N LEU A 450 -19.34 19.95 0.56
CA LEU A 450 -18.67 19.88 -0.75
C LEU A 450 -19.54 19.29 -1.89
N ASN A 451 -20.24 18.18 -1.67
CA ASN A 451 -21.22 17.60 -2.58
C ASN A 451 -22.20 16.66 -1.84
N VAL A 452 -23.43 16.49 -2.37
CA VAL A 452 -24.34 15.41 -1.96
C VAL A 452 -24.01 14.11 -2.71
N GLU A 453 -23.42 13.14 -2.02
CA GLU A 453 -22.89 11.92 -2.65
C GLU A 453 -23.39 10.63 -1.99
N ASN A 454 -23.49 9.56 -2.77
CA ASN A 454 -23.76 8.23 -2.28
C ASN A 454 -22.49 7.62 -1.66
N HIS A 455 -22.64 6.91 -0.54
CA HIS A 455 -21.50 6.36 0.19
C HIS A 455 -21.75 4.90 0.59
N PRO A 456 -21.07 3.91 -0.03
CA PRO A 456 -21.13 2.51 0.39
C PRO A 456 -20.38 2.30 1.70
N ILE A 457 -21.07 2.30 2.83
CA ILE A 457 -20.46 2.02 4.13
C ILE A 457 -20.42 0.50 4.37
N HIS A 458 -19.21 -0.03 4.49
CA HIS A 458 -18.91 -1.41 4.84
C HIS A 458 -18.69 -1.56 6.35
N VAL A 459 -19.08 -2.70 6.92
CA VAL A 459 -18.84 -3.08 8.32
C VAL A 459 -18.18 -4.45 8.39
N HIS A 460 -16.99 -4.52 8.99
CA HIS A 460 -16.24 -5.77 9.15
C HIS A 460 -16.85 -6.69 10.23
N GLY A 461 -16.64 -8.00 10.08
CA GLY A 461 -16.95 -9.04 11.08
C GLY A 461 -18.43 -9.23 11.43
N HIS A 462 -19.34 -8.48 10.81
CA HIS A 462 -20.77 -8.50 11.06
C HIS A 462 -21.53 -8.20 9.77
N ASN A 463 -22.62 -8.91 9.55
CA ASN A 463 -23.68 -8.41 8.68
C ASN A 463 -24.66 -7.56 9.49
N PHE A 464 -25.40 -6.70 8.82
CA PHE A 464 -26.43 -5.85 9.41
C PHE A 464 -27.71 -5.84 8.56
N PHE A 465 -28.83 -5.53 9.22
CA PHE A 465 -30.12 -5.35 8.57
C PHE A 465 -30.33 -3.87 8.26
N ILE A 466 -30.57 -3.51 6.99
CA ILE A 466 -30.91 -2.14 6.60
C ILE A 466 -32.40 -1.92 6.91
N VAL A 467 -32.69 -1.38 8.10
CA VAL A 467 -34.07 -1.27 8.61
C VAL A 467 -34.84 -0.08 8.04
N GLY A 468 -34.15 0.91 7.48
CA GLY A 468 -34.77 2.01 6.76
C GLY A 468 -33.74 2.93 6.10
N SER A 469 -34.19 3.70 5.11
CA SER A 469 -33.41 4.77 4.47
C SER A 469 -34.34 5.85 3.93
N GLY A 470 -33.79 7.01 3.60
CA GLY A 470 -34.55 8.12 3.01
C GLY A 470 -33.65 9.30 2.64
N ILE A 471 -34.23 10.29 1.96
CA ILE A 471 -33.58 11.55 1.62
C ILE A 471 -33.78 12.57 2.76
N GLY A 472 -32.89 13.55 2.87
CA GLY A 472 -32.90 14.59 3.89
C GLY A 472 -32.28 14.17 5.24
N ASN A 473 -32.66 14.87 6.30
CA ASN A 473 -32.17 14.61 7.66
C ASN A 473 -32.94 13.48 8.36
N PHE A 474 -32.22 12.60 9.06
CA PHE A 474 -32.82 11.56 9.88
C PHE A 474 -33.52 12.14 11.12
N ASN A 475 -34.82 11.87 11.25
CA ASN A 475 -35.59 12.23 12.43
C ASN A 475 -35.77 11.02 13.36
N ALA A 476 -35.06 11.03 14.49
CA ALA A 476 -35.02 9.96 15.48
C ALA A 476 -36.36 9.62 16.17
N ALA A 477 -37.35 10.50 16.08
CA ALA A 477 -38.71 10.29 16.61
C ALA A 477 -39.72 9.86 15.53
N LYS A 478 -39.55 10.29 14.27
CA LYS A 478 -40.50 10.01 13.17
C LYS A 478 -40.11 8.80 12.30
N HIS A 479 -38.83 8.63 11.98
CA HIS A 479 -38.40 7.63 10.99
C HIS A 479 -38.39 6.18 11.50
N PRO A 480 -38.04 5.88 12.77
CA PRO A 480 -38.08 4.51 13.30
C PRO A 480 -39.46 3.84 13.26
N ALA A 481 -40.54 4.61 13.27
CA ALA A 481 -41.91 4.10 13.14
C ALA A 481 -42.23 3.56 11.74
N LYS A 482 -41.39 3.85 10.73
CA LYS A 482 -41.52 3.37 9.34
C LYS A 482 -40.47 2.31 8.97
N TYR A 483 -39.68 1.82 9.93
CA TYR A 483 -38.65 0.81 9.65
C TYR A 483 -39.27 -0.54 9.26
N ASN A 484 -38.63 -1.23 8.31
CA ASN A 484 -38.88 -2.66 8.10
C ASN A 484 -38.18 -3.45 9.22
N LEU A 485 -38.98 -3.99 10.14
CA LEU A 485 -38.54 -4.89 11.22
C LEU A 485 -39.12 -6.31 11.05
N VAL A 486 -39.48 -6.67 9.81
CA VAL A 486 -40.05 -7.96 9.41
C VAL A 486 -39.10 -8.73 8.50
N ASP A 487 -38.67 -8.12 7.39
CA ASP A 487 -37.73 -8.70 6.42
C ASP A 487 -36.75 -7.69 5.78
N PRO A 488 -36.17 -6.74 6.54
CA PRO A 488 -35.14 -5.84 6.01
C PRO A 488 -33.98 -6.63 5.39
N PRO A 489 -33.37 -6.16 4.29
CA PRO A 489 -32.25 -6.85 3.68
C PRO A 489 -31.05 -6.89 4.62
N GLU A 490 -30.53 -8.10 4.87
CA GLU A 490 -29.24 -8.31 5.52
C GLU A 490 -28.12 -8.12 4.50
N ARG A 491 -27.14 -7.27 4.82
CA ARG A 491 -25.99 -6.90 3.98
C ARG A 491 -24.72 -6.77 4.81
N ASN A 492 -23.58 -6.68 4.13
CA ASN A 492 -22.30 -6.26 4.73
C ASN A 492 -21.91 -4.82 4.32
N THR A 493 -22.53 -4.26 3.26
CA THR A 493 -22.22 -2.94 2.72
C THR A 493 -23.50 -2.20 2.28
N VAL A 494 -23.73 -1.00 2.82
CA VAL A 494 -24.92 -0.18 2.54
C VAL A 494 -24.55 1.09 1.79
N ALA A 495 -25.14 1.28 0.59
CA ALA A 495 -25.12 2.55 -0.12
C ALA A 495 -26.03 3.55 0.62
N VAL A 496 -25.44 4.55 1.28
CA VAL A 496 -26.13 5.63 1.98
C VAL A 496 -26.57 6.68 0.95
N PRO A 497 -27.88 6.90 0.72
CA PRO A 497 -28.34 7.74 -0.38
C PRO A 497 -27.76 9.16 -0.37
N ALA A 498 -27.42 9.67 -1.56
CA ALA A 498 -26.94 11.03 -1.75
C ALA A 498 -27.92 12.06 -1.17
N GLY A 499 -27.44 12.93 -0.29
CA GLY A 499 -28.28 13.88 0.43
C GLY A 499 -29.32 13.21 1.35
N GLY A 500 -29.01 12.04 1.90
CA GLY A 500 -29.94 11.23 2.69
C GLY A 500 -29.28 10.43 3.81
N TRP A 501 -29.99 9.41 4.30
CA TRP A 501 -29.60 8.58 5.44
C TRP A 501 -29.98 7.11 5.25
N ALA A 502 -29.26 6.24 5.95
CA ALA A 502 -29.58 4.83 6.11
C ALA A 502 -29.43 4.39 7.58
N ALA A 503 -30.39 3.63 8.10
CA ALA A 503 -30.35 3.06 9.44
C ALA A 503 -30.10 1.56 9.34
N ILE A 504 -29.03 1.09 9.98
CA ILE A 504 -28.65 -0.32 10.03
C ILE A 504 -28.74 -0.85 11.46
N ARG A 505 -29.11 -2.13 11.63
CA ARG A 505 -29.12 -2.82 12.92
C ARG A 505 -28.29 -4.10 12.86
N LEU A 506 -27.45 -4.32 13.86
CA LEU A 506 -26.72 -5.56 14.06
C LEU A 506 -26.68 -5.96 15.54
N LYS A 507 -26.32 -7.20 15.82
CA LYS A 507 -26.04 -7.68 17.16
C LYS A 507 -24.53 -7.85 17.30
N ALA A 508 -23.93 -7.18 18.29
CA ALA A 508 -22.50 -7.22 18.55
C ALA A 508 -22.06 -8.53 19.23
N ASN A 509 -22.25 -9.66 18.55
CA ASN A 509 -22.00 -11.01 19.08
C ASN A 509 -20.66 -11.63 18.60
N ASN A 510 -19.78 -10.83 18.00
CA ASN A 510 -18.47 -11.28 17.54
C ASN A 510 -17.34 -10.47 18.24
N PRO A 511 -16.64 -11.02 19.24
CA PRO A 511 -15.65 -10.29 20.03
C PRO A 511 -14.40 -9.98 19.20
N GLY A 512 -13.94 -8.73 19.25
CA GLY A 512 -12.85 -8.25 18.40
C GLY A 512 -12.88 -6.75 18.18
N VAL A 513 -12.10 -6.28 17.20
CA VAL A 513 -12.06 -4.90 16.72
C VAL A 513 -12.44 -4.92 15.25
N TRP A 514 -13.44 -4.13 14.87
CA TRP A 514 -14.07 -4.21 13.56
C TRP A 514 -14.11 -2.84 12.90
N PHE A 515 -13.57 -2.76 11.69
CA PHE A 515 -13.51 -1.53 10.90
C PHE A 515 -14.88 -1.19 10.30
N ILE A 516 -15.20 0.11 10.25
CA ILE A 516 -16.37 0.66 9.55
C ILE A 516 -15.83 1.75 8.63
N HIS A 517 -16.05 1.65 7.32
CA HIS A 517 -15.47 2.61 6.37
C HIS A 517 -16.30 2.74 5.10
N CYS A 518 -16.14 3.86 4.38
CA CYS A 518 -16.66 3.98 3.03
C CYS A 518 -15.81 3.15 2.06
N HIS A 519 -16.43 2.27 1.27
CA HIS A 519 -15.77 1.39 0.32
C HIS A 519 -15.33 2.11 -0.98
N LEU A 520 -15.45 3.44 -1.01
CA LEU A 520 -14.72 4.29 -1.97
C LEU A 520 -13.28 4.46 -1.43
N GLU A 521 -12.27 4.00 -2.16
CA GLU A 521 -10.89 3.90 -1.64
C GLU A 521 -10.28 5.26 -1.30
N GLU A 522 -10.62 6.27 -2.11
CA GLU A 522 -10.25 7.65 -1.85
C GLU A 522 -10.83 8.15 -0.53
N HIS A 523 -12.10 7.89 -0.24
CA HIS A 523 -12.75 8.32 1.00
C HIS A 523 -12.21 7.55 2.23
N THR A 524 -11.91 6.26 2.11
CA THR A 524 -11.16 5.52 3.15
C THR A 524 -9.78 6.14 3.41
N SER A 525 -9.09 6.57 2.35
CA SER A 525 -7.77 7.20 2.44
C SER A 525 -7.81 8.62 3.02
N TRP A 526 -8.92 9.32 2.80
CA TRP A 526 -9.23 10.65 3.32
C TRP A 526 -9.73 10.66 4.76
N GLY A 527 -10.06 9.51 5.35
CA GLY A 527 -10.46 9.39 6.76
C GLY A 527 -11.95 9.09 7.03
N LEU A 528 -12.73 8.74 6.00
CA LEU A 528 -14.14 8.35 6.11
C LEU A 528 -14.28 6.93 6.72
N ALA A 529 -13.94 6.81 7.99
CA ALA A 529 -13.93 5.56 8.73
C ALA A 529 -14.05 5.74 10.25
N THR A 530 -14.29 4.63 10.93
CA THR A 530 -14.05 4.44 12.37
C THR A 530 -13.82 2.93 12.62
N ALA A 531 -13.73 2.52 13.87
CA ALA A 531 -13.84 1.13 14.25
C ALA A 531 -14.64 0.99 15.55
N PHE A 532 -15.09 -0.22 15.85
CA PHE A 532 -15.69 -0.52 17.15
C PHE A 532 -15.09 -1.78 17.77
N ILE A 533 -14.97 -1.75 19.10
CA ILE A 533 -14.55 -2.90 19.90
C ILE A 533 -15.78 -3.59 20.45
N VAL A 534 -15.96 -4.86 20.10
CA VAL A 534 -16.88 -5.77 20.79
C VAL A 534 -16.10 -6.47 21.88
N LYS A 535 -16.45 -6.20 23.15
CA LYS A 535 -15.82 -6.86 24.30
C LYS A 535 -16.09 -8.38 24.27
N ASN A 536 -15.23 -9.15 24.95
CA ASN A 536 -15.53 -10.53 25.29
C ASN A 536 -16.83 -10.64 26.12
N GLY A 537 -17.63 -11.66 25.84
CA GLY A 537 -18.78 -12.05 26.66
C GLY A 537 -18.42 -13.07 27.73
N HIS A 538 -19.40 -13.86 28.18
CA HIS A 538 -19.21 -14.87 29.21
C HIS A 538 -18.65 -16.17 28.63
N GLY A 539 -17.48 -16.57 29.14
CA GLY A 539 -16.85 -17.85 28.81
C GLY A 539 -16.07 -17.88 27.49
N LYS A 540 -15.39 -19.00 27.23
CA LYS A 540 -14.46 -19.15 26.09
C LYS A 540 -15.17 -18.97 24.73
N SER A 541 -16.39 -19.47 24.57
CA SER A 541 -17.18 -19.38 23.34
C SER A 541 -17.66 -17.97 22.98
N GLN A 542 -17.61 -17.02 23.92
CA GLN A 542 -17.92 -15.60 23.69
C GLN A 542 -16.67 -14.71 23.76
N SER A 543 -15.47 -15.30 23.80
CA SER A 543 -14.19 -14.60 23.92
C SER A 543 -13.34 -14.73 22.65
N LEU A 544 -12.61 -13.66 22.31
CA LEU A 544 -11.58 -13.67 21.26
C LEU A 544 -10.42 -14.62 21.67
N PRO A 545 -10.02 -15.59 20.83
CA PRO A 545 -8.85 -16.44 21.06
C PRO A 545 -7.53 -15.66 21.04
N PRO A 546 -6.42 -16.23 21.53
CA PRO A 546 -5.10 -15.65 21.32
C PRO A 546 -4.74 -15.55 19.83
N PRO A 547 -3.85 -14.60 19.45
CA PRO A 547 -3.38 -14.47 18.07
C PRO A 547 -2.62 -15.73 17.60
N PRO A 548 -2.61 -16.05 16.30
CA PRO A 548 -1.79 -17.12 15.73
C PRO A 548 -0.29 -16.97 16.00
N LYS A 549 0.45 -18.07 15.94
CA LYS A 549 1.91 -18.09 16.18
C LYS A 549 2.70 -17.31 15.11
N ASP A 550 2.17 -17.27 13.90
CA ASP A 550 2.69 -16.59 12.71
C ASP A 550 2.05 -15.20 12.50
N PHE A 551 1.31 -14.68 13.49
CA PHE A 551 0.65 -13.37 13.40
C PHE A 551 1.65 -12.23 13.15
N PRO A 552 1.43 -11.36 12.14
CA PRO A 552 2.21 -10.15 11.88
C PRO A 552 2.10 -9.12 13.02
N SER A 553 2.88 -9.36 14.07
CA SER A 553 3.01 -8.46 15.22
C SER A 553 3.89 -7.26 14.90
N SER A 554 3.59 -6.13 15.55
CA SER A 554 4.52 -5.02 15.62
C SER A 554 5.75 -5.44 16.45
N HIS A 555 6.88 -5.74 15.77
CA HIS A 555 8.13 -6.10 16.44
C HIS A 555 8.44 -5.09 17.55
N LYS A 556 8.62 -5.57 18.79
CA LYS A 556 9.08 -4.74 19.89
C LYS A 556 10.40 -4.07 19.49
N PHE A 557 10.40 -2.75 19.46
CA PHE A 557 11.62 -1.96 19.60
C PHE A 557 12.10 -2.13 21.06
N PHE A 558 12.61 -3.33 21.38
CA PHE A 558 13.15 -3.64 22.70
C PHE A 558 14.27 -2.65 22.97
N PRO A 559 14.18 -1.81 24.01
CA PRO A 559 15.12 -0.71 24.21
C PRO A 559 16.39 -1.24 24.88
N TRP A 560 17.08 -2.17 24.21
CA TRP A 560 18.41 -2.63 24.56
C TRP A 560 19.33 -1.43 24.75
N GLN A 561 19.26 -0.41 23.87
CA GLN A 561 19.97 0.85 24.03
C GLN A 561 19.63 1.61 25.33
N SER A 562 18.43 1.51 25.89
CA SER A 562 18.11 2.14 27.19
C SER A 562 18.72 1.38 28.36
N ILE A 563 18.72 0.03 28.31
CA ILE A 563 19.37 -0.81 29.33
C ILE A 563 20.89 -0.68 29.21
N TYR A 564 21.46 -0.80 28.01
CA TYR A 564 22.89 -0.58 27.73
C TYR A 564 23.32 0.84 28.12
N SER A 565 22.54 1.87 27.81
CA SER A 565 22.87 3.25 28.22
C SER A 565 22.84 3.39 29.74
N LYS A 566 21.83 2.86 30.44
CA LYS A 566 21.82 2.85 31.92
C LYS A 566 22.98 2.05 32.52
N PHE A 567 23.32 0.90 31.93
CA PHE A 567 24.44 0.06 32.39
C PHE A 567 25.80 0.72 32.12
N LEU A 568 25.98 1.34 30.95
CA LEU A 568 27.15 2.14 30.58
C LEU A 568 27.27 3.42 31.42
N VAL A 569 26.15 4.07 31.79
CA VAL A 569 26.16 5.21 32.71
C VAL A 569 26.57 4.77 34.11
N LEU A 570 26.01 3.68 34.64
CA LEU A 570 26.41 3.12 35.93
C LEU A 570 27.88 2.64 35.94
N LEU A 571 28.33 2.03 34.84
CA LEU A 571 29.72 1.60 34.65
C LEU A 571 30.65 2.82 34.55
N ASN A 572 30.31 3.85 33.77
CA ASN A 572 31.07 5.09 33.67
C ASN A 572 31.09 5.89 34.97
N MET A 573 30.01 5.87 35.77
CA MET A 573 30.01 6.47 37.11
C MET A 573 30.97 5.73 38.04
N LYS A 574 30.94 4.38 38.06
CA LYS A 574 31.91 3.59 38.84
C LYS A 574 33.35 3.78 38.35
N LEU A 575 33.60 3.79 37.04
CA LEU A 575 34.92 4.01 36.45
C LEU A 575 35.45 5.42 36.71
N LYS A 576 34.62 6.47 36.63
CA LYS A 576 35.02 7.84 37.02
C LYS A 576 35.32 7.93 38.51
N HIS A 577 34.55 7.25 39.37
CA HIS A 577 34.79 7.24 40.81
C HIS A 577 36.05 6.45 41.22
N LEU A 578 36.42 5.43 40.43
CA LEU A 578 37.68 4.71 40.57
C LEU A 578 38.86 5.56 40.06
N SER A 579 38.70 6.20 38.90
CA SER A 579 39.69 7.11 38.29
C SER A 579 40.03 8.30 39.19
N SER A 580 39.03 8.93 39.84
CA SER A 580 39.30 10.04 40.77
C SER A 580 40.06 9.58 42.03
N ARG A 581 39.77 8.38 42.56
CA ARG A 581 40.55 7.78 43.66
C ARG A 581 41.99 7.48 43.23
N ILE A 582 42.18 6.87 42.06
CA ILE A 582 43.52 6.58 41.51
C ILE A 582 44.32 7.87 41.30
N SER A 583 43.71 8.90 40.70
CA SER A 583 44.37 10.20 40.47
C SER A 583 44.74 10.93 41.77
N SER A 584 43.92 10.80 42.82
CA SER A 584 44.24 11.34 44.15
C SER A 584 45.48 10.65 44.73
N ILE A 585 45.52 9.31 44.68
CA ILE A 585 46.64 8.50 45.17
C ILE A 585 47.93 8.82 44.39
N THR A 586 47.89 8.92 43.06
CA THR A 586 49.11 9.21 42.26
C THR A 586 49.66 10.62 42.47
N ASN A 587 48.81 11.61 42.76
CA ASN A 587 49.28 12.96 43.07
C ASN A 587 49.94 13.05 44.45
N THR A 588 49.47 12.28 45.44
CA THR A 588 50.10 12.21 46.78
C THR A 588 51.47 11.54 46.76
N ILE A 589 51.77 10.68 45.77
CA ILE A 589 53.03 9.91 45.67
C ILE A 589 54.17 10.71 45.00
N LYS A 590 53.89 11.85 44.33
CA LYS A 590 54.92 12.65 43.61
C LYS A 590 55.59 13.77 44.42
N GLN A 591 55.30 13.92 45.72
CA GLN A 591 55.99 14.87 46.60
C GLN A 591 56.52 14.23 47.90
N ARG A 592 57.65 13.50 47.81
CA ARG A 592 58.71 13.32 48.84
C ARG A 592 59.70 12.23 48.42
N GLN A 593 61.00 12.53 48.38
CA GLN A 593 62.09 11.54 48.35
C GLN A 593 63.31 12.10 49.11
N SER A 594 64.13 11.20 49.68
CA SER A 594 65.40 11.45 50.40
C SER A 594 65.27 11.96 51.87
N PRO A 595 66.09 11.48 52.84
CA PRO A 595 66.59 10.11 53.01
C PRO A 595 66.65 9.55 54.47
N HIS A 596 66.40 8.24 54.64
CA HIS A 596 66.82 7.36 55.77
C HIS A 596 66.33 7.71 57.22
N PRO A 597 66.71 6.98 58.30
CA PRO A 597 66.06 5.73 58.79
C PRO A 597 65.75 5.79 60.33
N PRO A 598 65.61 4.70 61.13
CA PRO A 598 65.01 3.34 60.97
C PRO A 598 63.85 3.10 62.02
N HIS A 599 63.52 1.82 62.36
CA HIS A 599 62.78 1.37 63.59
C HIS A 599 61.22 1.59 63.62
N ILE A 600 60.34 0.80 64.29
CA ILE A 600 60.38 -0.55 64.93
C ILE A 600 58.94 -1.10 65.19
N LEU A 601 58.70 -2.43 65.15
CA LEU A 601 57.52 -3.24 65.66
C LEU A 601 56.07 -2.77 65.29
N SER A 602 54.98 -3.56 65.18
CA SER A 602 54.60 -5.00 65.26
C SER A 602 53.25 -5.14 64.47
N SER A 603 52.46 -6.21 64.32
CA SER A 603 52.44 -7.69 64.56
C SER A 603 51.21 -8.24 63.75
N HIS A 604 50.57 -9.42 63.90
CA HIS A 604 50.62 -10.58 64.82
C HIS A 604 50.12 -11.89 64.11
N THR A 605 49.77 -12.90 64.89
CA THR A 605 49.22 -14.26 64.58
C THR A 605 48.01 -14.35 63.61
N ILE A 606 47.82 -15.33 62.71
CA ILE A 606 48.08 -16.81 62.64
C ILE A 606 46.84 -17.70 62.92
N ARG A 607 46.39 -18.44 61.88
CA ARG A 607 45.86 -19.84 61.82
C ARG A 607 45.12 -20.04 60.47
N LYS A 608 44.95 -21.21 59.84
CA LYS A 608 45.60 -22.54 59.75
C LYS A 608 44.52 -23.49 59.16
N GLU A 609 44.81 -24.23 58.08
CA GLU A 609 44.12 -25.50 57.77
C GLU A 609 44.70 -26.65 58.64
N PRO A 610 44.18 -27.91 58.63
CA PRO A 610 44.58 -28.88 57.57
C PRO A 610 43.69 -30.14 57.29
N SER A 611 43.95 -30.78 56.13
CA SER A 611 44.16 -32.25 55.86
C SER A 611 43.11 -33.40 56.01
N PHE A 612 42.88 -34.09 54.86
CA PHE A 612 42.97 -35.57 54.56
C PHE A 612 42.20 -36.69 55.34
N VAL A 613 41.33 -37.47 54.61
CA VAL A 613 41.45 -38.92 54.15
C VAL A 613 41.70 -40.05 55.20
N PRO A 614 41.31 -41.38 55.07
CA PRO A 614 40.85 -42.21 53.91
C PRO A 614 39.64 -43.20 54.11
N MET A 615 39.36 -44.01 53.06
CA MET A 615 39.25 -45.52 53.07
C MET A 615 37.93 -46.20 52.61
N SER A 616 38.03 -47.47 52.17
CA SER A 616 37.04 -48.29 51.40
C SER A 616 37.23 -49.80 51.67
N PRO A 617 36.23 -50.67 51.39
CA PRO A 617 36.52 -51.84 50.53
C PRO A 617 35.36 -52.40 49.63
N ASN A 618 35.65 -52.60 48.32
CA ASN A 618 35.61 -53.86 47.50
C ASN A 618 34.43 -54.90 47.57
N PRO A 619 34.26 -55.84 46.58
CA PRO A 619 34.37 -55.79 45.10
C PRO A 619 33.18 -56.54 44.35
N PRO A 620 33.27 -57.32 43.22
CA PRO A 620 32.75 -56.82 41.91
C PRO A 620 32.09 -57.81 40.87
N ILE A 621 31.71 -57.26 39.69
CA ILE A 621 31.75 -57.84 38.30
C ILE A 621 30.89 -59.07 37.89
N PHE A 622 30.08 -58.91 36.79
CA PHE A 622 30.26 -59.66 35.52
C PHE A 622 29.61 -58.97 34.30
N THR A 623 30.07 -59.31 33.08
CA THR A 623 29.71 -58.71 31.75
C THR A 623 28.84 -59.67 30.90
N VAL A 624 28.38 -59.34 29.67
CA VAL A 624 29.09 -59.47 28.36
C VAL A 624 28.23 -58.93 27.19
N LEU A 625 28.85 -58.61 26.05
CA LEU A 625 28.25 -58.17 24.76
C LEU A 625 28.55 -59.18 23.62
N VAL A 626 27.98 -58.92 22.42
CA VAL A 626 28.29 -59.50 21.08
C VAL A 626 27.50 -60.75 20.64
N PHE A 627 26.92 -60.65 19.42
CA PHE A 627 26.60 -61.64 18.36
C PHE A 627 25.44 -61.03 17.53
N PHE A 628 25.36 -60.99 16.19
CA PHE A 628 26.34 -61.17 15.09
C PHE A 628 25.76 -60.51 13.81
N SER A 629 26.44 -60.63 12.66
CA SER A 629 26.00 -60.05 11.37
C SER A 629 25.87 -61.08 10.23
N ILE A 630 25.23 -60.65 9.12
CA ILE A 630 25.23 -61.25 7.76
C ILE A 630 24.37 -62.53 7.56
N LEU A 631 23.23 -62.40 6.85
CA LEU A 631 23.00 -62.98 5.50
C LEU A 631 21.60 -62.63 4.93
N LEU A 632 21.51 -62.66 3.59
CA LEU A 632 20.31 -62.43 2.74
C LEU A 632 19.94 -63.78 2.07
N PRO A 633 18.67 -64.04 1.68
CA PRO A 633 18.21 -63.59 0.35
C PRO A 633 16.69 -63.38 0.14
N ALA A 634 16.36 -63.04 -1.11
CA ALA A 634 15.09 -63.24 -1.85
C ALA A 634 13.92 -62.23 -1.71
N THR A 635 13.40 -61.84 -2.88
CA THR A 635 12.14 -61.11 -3.14
C THR A 635 11.08 -62.09 -3.70
N PRO A 636 9.77 -61.83 -3.54
CA PRO A 636 9.00 -60.98 -4.47
C PRO A 636 8.04 -60.00 -3.71
N GLY A 637 7.27 -59.10 -4.34
CA GLY A 637 7.26 -58.68 -5.75
C GLY A 637 5.90 -58.12 -6.23
N LEU A 638 5.59 -56.86 -5.87
CA LEU A 638 4.43 -56.05 -6.37
C LEU A 638 3.02 -56.56 -5.96
N PRO A 639 1.91 -55.78 -6.11
CA PRO A 639 1.70 -54.56 -6.90
C PRO A 639 1.40 -53.25 -6.12
N ASN A 640 1.55 -52.13 -6.84
CA ASN A 640 1.00 -50.81 -6.49
C ASN A 640 -0.53 -50.76 -6.74
N PRO A 641 -1.29 -49.97 -5.97
CA PRO A 641 -2.48 -49.28 -6.45
C PRO A 641 -2.11 -47.93 -7.11
N ASP A 642 -2.84 -47.54 -8.16
CA ASP A 642 -2.43 -46.46 -9.06
C ASP A 642 -2.54 -45.01 -8.51
N PRO A 643 -1.69 -44.08 -8.99
CA PRO A 643 -1.91 -42.65 -8.80
C PRO A 643 -3.09 -42.16 -9.64
N ALA A 644 -4.02 -41.42 -9.02
CA ALA A 644 -5.17 -40.85 -9.71
C ALA A 644 -4.77 -39.88 -10.84
N THR A 645 -5.46 -39.96 -11.98
CA THR A 645 -5.04 -39.38 -13.26
C THR A 645 -4.90 -37.86 -13.24
N ILE A 646 -3.66 -37.37 -13.29
CA ILE A 646 -3.36 -35.98 -13.65
C ILE A 646 -3.44 -35.86 -15.18
N LEU A 647 -4.37 -35.05 -15.69
CA LEU A 647 -4.46 -34.69 -17.11
C LEU A 647 -3.51 -33.52 -17.42
N PRO A 648 -2.43 -33.70 -18.20
CA PRO A 648 -1.54 -32.60 -18.59
C PRO A 648 -2.18 -31.80 -19.72
N PHE A 649 -2.64 -30.59 -19.41
CA PHE A 649 -3.13 -29.66 -20.43
C PHE A 649 -1.93 -29.04 -21.17
N HIS A 650 -1.63 -29.52 -22.38
CA HIS A 650 -0.63 -28.92 -23.25
C HIS A 650 -1.21 -27.68 -23.98
N PRO A 651 -0.79 -26.44 -23.68
CA PRO A 651 -1.07 -25.32 -24.55
C PRO A 651 -0.24 -25.49 -25.83
N ASN A 652 -0.93 -25.51 -26.98
CA ASN A 652 -0.29 -25.73 -28.27
C ASN A 652 0.62 -24.54 -28.63
N GLN A 653 1.85 -24.80 -29.08
CA GLN A 653 2.79 -23.72 -29.41
C GLN A 653 2.34 -22.98 -30.68
N SER A 654 2.18 -21.66 -30.56
CA SER A 654 2.02 -20.77 -31.72
C SER A 654 3.39 -20.27 -32.18
N PRO A 655 3.66 -20.18 -33.49
CA PRO A 655 4.98 -19.80 -34.01
C PRO A 655 5.30 -18.32 -33.74
N PRO A 656 6.60 -17.94 -33.67
CA PRO A 656 7.02 -16.56 -33.51
C PRO A 656 6.78 -15.76 -34.80
N ALA A 657 5.75 -14.91 -34.79
CA ALA A 657 5.51 -13.91 -35.84
C ALA A 657 6.25 -12.60 -35.49
N THR A 658 7.15 -12.17 -36.37
CA THR A 658 8.04 -11.01 -36.16
C THR A 658 7.76 -9.93 -37.20
N ILE A 659 7.90 -8.64 -36.82
CA ILE A 659 7.88 -7.44 -37.69
C ILE A 659 6.46 -7.07 -38.22
N PRO A 660 6.11 -5.77 -38.42
CA PRO A 660 6.84 -4.53 -38.14
C PRO A 660 6.30 -3.71 -36.95
N ALA A 661 7.13 -2.78 -36.46
CA ALA A 661 6.71 -1.71 -35.55
C ALA A 661 6.53 -0.38 -36.32
N PHE A 662 5.60 0.45 -35.84
CA PHE A 662 5.45 1.87 -36.21
C PHE A 662 5.00 2.66 -34.96
N PRO A 663 5.28 3.97 -34.91
CA PRO A 663 6.40 4.50 -34.14
C PRO A 663 6.11 4.62 -32.64
N GLU A 664 7.16 4.46 -31.85
CA GLU A 664 7.13 4.57 -30.40
C GLU A 664 6.79 5.97 -29.88
N GLN A 665 5.82 6.06 -28.96
CA GLN A 665 5.83 7.08 -27.90
C GLN A 665 6.52 6.59 -26.61
N SER A 666 7.26 5.46 -26.66
CA SER A 666 8.22 5.06 -25.63
C SER A 666 9.42 6.03 -25.52
N ASN A 667 9.65 6.89 -26.52
CA ASN A 667 10.81 7.76 -26.62
C ASN A 667 10.74 9.05 -25.77
N VAL A 668 10.22 8.93 -24.55
CA VAL A 668 10.83 9.66 -23.42
C VAL A 668 11.92 8.74 -22.88
N VAL A 669 13.13 8.88 -23.43
CA VAL A 669 14.33 8.19 -22.95
C VAL A 669 14.45 8.38 -21.45
N GLY A 670 14.60 7.29 -20.70
CA GLY A 670 14.74 7.34 -19.24
C GLY A 670 15.90 8.25 -18.84
N CYS A 671 15.60 9.25 -18.01
CA CYS A 671 16.50 10.26 -17.43
C CYS A 671 17.95 10.26 -17.98
N PRO A 672 18.20 10.85 -19.16
CA PRO A 672 19.51 10.82 -19.78
C PRO A 672 20.50 11.69 -18.99
N LEU A 673 21.30 11.01 -18.17
CA LEU A 673 22.46 11.53 -17.48
C LEU A 673 23.70 11.27 -18.34
N ASP A 674 24.43 12.33 -18.68
CA ASP A 674 25.80 12.22 -19.20
C ASP A 674 26.75 11.99 -18.02
N LEU A 675 27.52 10.90 -18.02
CA LEU A 675 28.25 10.37 -16.85
C LEU A 675 29.77 10.50 -17.03
N PRO A 676 30.37 11.71 -16.91
CA PRO A 676 31.79 11.89 -17.07
C PRO A 676 32.57 11.22 -15.93
N ASP A 677 33.40 10.24 -16.28
CA ASP A 677 34.27 9.49 -15.36
C ASP A 677 35.18 10.40 -14.52
N GLU A 678 35.56 11.55 -15.07
CA GLU A 678 36.47 12.55 -14.49
C GLU A 678 36.09 13.03 -13.09
N LEU A 679 34.79 13.05 -12.77
CA LEU A 679 34.29 13.66 -11.54
C LEU A 679 34.03 12.64 -10.40
N PHE A 680 34.07 11.34 -10.68
CA PHE A 680 33.75 10.29 -9.68
C PHE A 680 34.78 10.21 -8.54
N HIS A 681 36.05 10.48 -8.82
CA HIS A 681 37.11 10.56 -7.79
C HIS A 681 36.76 11.61 -6.73
N GLY A 682 36.13 12.70 -7.14
CA GLY A 682 35.66 13.78 -6.27
C GLY A 682 34.51 13.38 -5.36
N ILE A 683 33.52 12.68 -5.91
CA ILE A 683 32.41 12.13 -5.12
C ILE A 683 32.98 11.14 -4.08
N LYS A 684 33.95 10.31 -4.46
CA LYS A 684 34.64 9.38 -3.55
C LYS A 684 35.37 10.10 -2.42
N ALA A 685 36.05 11.22 -2.69
CA ALA A 685 36.72 12.03 -1.66
C ALA A 685 35.77 12.87 -0.78
N ALA A 686 34.58 13.21 -1.29
CA ALA A 686 33.57 13.99 -0.57
C ALA A 686 32.58 13.15 0.24
N CYS A 687 32.31 11.91 -0.17
CA CYS A 687 31.29 11.02 0.38
C CYS A 687 31.82 9.67 0.91
N GLY A 688 33.06 9.28 0.59
CA GLY A 688 33.64 8.02 1.04
C GLY A 688 34.03 8.03 2.51
N SER A 689 33.83 6.89 3.20
CA SER A 689 34.34 6.69 4.55
C SER A 689 35.86 6.53 4.52
N THR A 690 36.59 7.34 5.29
CA THR A 690 37.95 7.01 5.71
C THR A 690 37.93 5.75 6.58
N LYS A 691 39.07 5.04 6.67
CA LYS A 691 39.15 3.69 7.25
C LYS A 691 39.06 3.64 8.80
N ASP A 692 38.95 4.78 9.46
CA ASP A 692 39.18 4.92 10.90
C ASP A 692 37.91 4.75 11.75
N GLY A 693 37.44 3.50 11.81
CA GLY A 693 36.88 2.87 13.02
C GLY A 693 35.69 3.52 13.75
N SER A 694 35.01 4.49 13.15
CA SER A 694 33.93 5.27 13.76
C SER A 694 32.68 5.28 12.87
N ASP A 695 31.53 5.54 13.49
CA ASP A 695 30.19 5.21 12.95
C ASP A 695 29.95 5.75 11.53
N GLY A 696 29.41 4.90 10.64
CA GLY A 696 29.43 5.03 9.18
C GLY A 696 28.48 6.08 8.61
N GLN A 697 28.58 7.32 9.10
CA GLN A 697 27.61 8.39 8.88
C GLN A 697 28.10 9.41 7.85
N LEU A 698 27.41 9.46 6.70
CA LEU A 698 27.70 10.40 5.61
C LEU A 698 27.74 11.87 6.08
N HIS A 699 28.91 12.52 5.94
CA HIS A 699 29.11 13.94 6.22
C HIS A 699 28.36 14.81 5.19
N ARG A 700 27.06 14.99 5.36
CA ARG A 700 26.15 15.68 4.41
C ARG A 700 26.65 17.07 3.98
N SER A 701 27.27 17.84 4.88
CA SER A 701 27.84 19.17 4.60
C SER A 701 29.08 19.19 3.69
N ARG A 702 29.71 18.03 3.44
CA ARG A 702 30.75 17.84 2.43
C ARG A 702 30.21 17.12 1.20
N CYS A 703 29.48 16.04 1.41
CA CYS A 703 29.03 15.12 0.37
C CYS A 703 27.91 15.71 -0.51
N CYS A 704 26.87 16.30 0.07
CA CYS A 704 25.70 16.76 -0.69
C CYS A 704 25.96 17.86 -1.71
N PRO A 705 26.77 18.90 -1.45
CA PRO A 705 27.05 19.95 -2.44
C PRO A 705 27.81 19.43 -3.68
N VAL A 706 28.70 18.46 -3.49
CA VAL A 706 29.48 17.82 -4.57
C VAL A 706 28.59 16.93 -5.42
N LEU A 707 27.72 16.13 -4.79
CA LEU A 707 26.71 15.31 -5.48
C LEU A 707 25.73 16.19 -6.29
N ALA A 708 25.29 17.32 -5.72
CA ALA A 708 24.40 18.25 -6.40
C ALA A 708 25.07 18.89 -7.63
N ALA A 709 26.31 19.40 -7.49
CA ALA A 709 27.07 19.95 -8.61
C ALA A 709 27.29 18.92 -9.72
N TRP A 710 27.60 17.66 -9.36
CA TRP A 710 27.74 16.57 -10.31
C TRP A 710 26.42 16.25 -11.02
N LEU A 711 25.31 16.11 -10.29
CA LEU A 711 24.04 15.71 -10.88
C LEU A 711 23.48 16.78 -11.82
N TYR A 712 23.65 18.06 -11.50
CA TYR A 712 23.34 19.15 -12.44
C TYR A 712 24.29 19.18 -13.65
N ALA A 713 25.57 18.78 -13.51
CA ALA A 713 26.48 18.66 -14.64
C ALA A 713 26.08 17.51 -15.59
N SER A 714 25.66 16.38 -15.04
CA SER A 714 25.21 15.18 -15.77
C SER A 714 23.85 15.35 -16.44
N TYR A 715 22.89 15.98 -15.77
CA TYR A 715 21.56 16.25 -16.33
C TYR A 715 21.51 17.55 -17.17
N SER A 716 22.62 18.30 -17.28
CA SER A 716 22.64 19.65 -17.86
C SER A 716 22.06 19.76 -19.27
N ALA A 717 22.38 18.81 -20.16
CA ALA A 717 21.84 18.78 -21.53
C ALA A 717 20.31 18.65 -21.54
N THR A 718 19.75 17.89 -20.60
CA THR A 718 18.32 17.63 -20.44
C THR A 718 17.62 18.80 -19.76
N ALA A 719 18.20 19.32 -18.67
CA ALA A 719 17.71 20.49 -17.93
C ALA A 719 17.56 21.75 -18.81
N LEU A 720 18.56 21.99 -19.66
CA LEU A 720 18.64 23.17 -20.54
C LEU A 720 17.97 22.93 -21.90
N GLY A 721 17.86 21.67 -22.34
CA GLY A 721 17.36 21.31 -23.67
C GLY A 721 15.91 21.72 -23.96
N ARG A 722 15.07 21.89 -22.92
CA ARG A 722 13.69 22.36 -23.10
C ARG A 722 13.62 23.82 -23.58
N ALA A 723 14.57 24.67 -23.17
CA ALA A 723 14.65 26.06 -23.64
C ALA A 723 14.88 26.12 -25.16
N SER A 724 15.85 25.36 -25.69
CA SER A 724 16.09 25.25 -27.13
C SER A 724 14.92 24.64 -27.92
N ARG A 725 14.13 23.73 -27.32
CA ARG A 725 12.99 23.09 -28.00
C ARG A 725 11.75 23.99 -28.12
N VAL A 726 11.48 24.86 -27.15
CA VAL A 726 10.31 25.77 -27.21
C VAL A 726 10.44 26.77 -28.37
N SER A 727 11.63 27.31 -28.62
CA SER A 727 11.87 28.23 -29.75
C SER A 727 11.73 27.58 -31.13
N ALA A 728 11.99 26.27 -31.25
CA ALA A 728 11.83 25.56 -32.53
C ALA A 728 10.34 25.41 -32.90
N ALA A 729 9.46 25.16 -31.93
CA ALA A 729 8.01 25.14 -32.15
C ALA A 729 7.45 26.53 -32.50
N ALA A 730 8.01 27.60 -31.91
CA ALA A 730 7.59 28.97 -32.21
C ALA A 730 7.98 29.47 -33.61
N ALA A 731 8.87 28.76 -34.32
CA ALA A 731 9.30 29.11 -35.69
C ALA A 731 8.45 28.45 -36.79
N GLY A 732 7.49 27.59 -36.45
CA GLY A 732 6.74 26.78 -37.41
C GLY A 732 5.23 26.71 -37.13
N HIS A 733 4.46 27.37 -38.01
CA HIS A 733 2.99 27.36 -38.10
C HIS A 733 2.20 28.11 -37.00
N SER A 734 1.39 29.07 -37.46
CA SER A 734 0.34 29.70 -36.67
C SER A 734 -0.84 28.74 -36.49
N GLY A 735 -1.16 28.39 -35.24
CA GLY A 735 -2.29 27.52 -34.91
C GLY A 735 -2.62 27.61 -33.42
N THR A 736 -3.84 28.07 -33.10
CA THR A 736 -4.29 28.28 -31.72
C THR A 736 -4.40 26.96 -30.95
N THR A 737 -3.58 26.80 -29.90
CA THR A 737 -3.69 25.68 -28.95
C THR A 737 -3.68 26.20 -27.51
N THR A 738 -4.81 26.06 -26.82
CA THR A 738 -4.96 26.40 -25.40
C THR A 738 -4.38 25.29 -24.53
N SER A 739 -3.05 25.21 -24.45
CA SER A 739 -2.37 24.29 -23.53
C SER A 739 -2.60 24.75 -22.09
N TYR A 740 -3.37 23.99 -21.31
CA TYR A 740 -3.40 24.16 -19.85
C TYR A 740 -2.01 23.83 -19.30
N ASP A 741 -1.38 24.80 -18.63
CA ASP A 741 -0.04 24.64 -18.07
C ASP A 741 -0.12 23.82 -16.76
N LEU A 742 -0.16 22.49 -16.93
CA LEU A 742 -0.11 21.56 -15.82
C LEU A 742 1.22 21.76 -15.06
N PRO A 743 1.18 21.99 -13.73
CA PRO A 743 2.39 22.27 -12.96
C PRO A 743 3.32 21.06 -13.04
N LEU A 744 4.46 21.24 -13.70
CA LEU A 744 5.38 20.14 -13.97
C LEU A 744 5.73 19.40 -12.68
N LEU A 745 5.52 18.08 -12.68
CA LEU A 745 6.13 17.24 -11.68
C LEU A 745 7.65 17.37 -11.83
N PRO A 746 8.40 17.56 -10.74
CA PRO A 746 9.83 17.28 -10.75
C PRO A 746 10.06 15.87 -11.27
N ASP A 747 11.13 15.70 -12.05
CA ASP A 747 11.61 14.42 -12.53
C ASP A 747 12.32 13.67 -11.38
N ASP A 748 11.55 13.43 -10.32
CA ASP A 748 11.89 12.57 -9.17
C ASP A 748 11.85 11.08 -9.60
N SER A 749 12.13 10.76 -10.88
CA SER A 749 11.97 9.42 -11.42
C SER A 749 12.97 8.44 -10.80
N GLU A 750 12.45 7.32 -10.31
CA GLU A 750 13.20 6.21 -9.71
C GLU A 750 14.36 5.76 -10.62
N THR A 751 14.16 5.86 -11.95
CA THR A 751 15.16 5.61 -12.99
C THR A 751 16.37 6.57 -12.93
N CYS A 752 16.20 7.89 -12.79
CA CYS A 752 17.33 8.82 -12.63
C CYS A 752 18.28 8.37 -11.52
N VAL A 753 17.69 7.99 -10.39
CA VAL A 753 18.40 7.77 -9.13
C VAL A 753 18.91 6.33 -8.96
N ASP A 754 18.28 5.35 -9.61
CA ASP A 754 18.86 4.00 -9.71
C ASP A 754 19.97 3.91 -10.76
N ASP A 755 19.90 4.58 -11.91
CA ASP A 755 21.04 4.63 -12.84
C ASP A 755 22.21 5.44 -12.24
N LEU A 756 21.94 6.50 -11.47
CA LEU A 756 22.93 7.18 -10.63
C LEU A 756 23.52 6.25 -9.56
N GLY A 757 22.68 5.59 -8.76
CA GLY A 757 23.12 4.67 -7.69
C GLY A 757 23.97 3.52 -8.23
N LYS A 758 23.60 3.01 -9.41
CA LYS A 758 24.34 2.01 -10.19
C LYS A 758 25.68 2.54 -10.70
N ALA A 759 25.73 3.75 -11.26
CA ALA A 759 26.97 4.39 -11.72
C ALA A 759 27.96 4.68 -10.56
N LEU A 760 27.46 5.09 -9.40
CA LEU A 760 28.28 5.25 -8.19
C LEU A 760 28.78 3.88 -7.69
N LYS A 761 27.90 2.87 -7.65
CA LYS A 761 28.24 1.52 -7.19
C LYS A 761 29.26 0.81 -8.10
N THR A 762 29.18 0.96 -9.43
CA THR A 762 30.20 0.39 -10.35
C THR A 762 31.57 1.05 -10.22
N LYS A 763 31.64 2.30 -9.72
CA LYS A 763 32.90 2.99 -9.38
C LYS A 763 33.32 2.79 -7.91
N GLY A 764 32.64 1.91 -7.16
CA GLY A 764 32.97 1.57 -5.78
C GLY A 764 32.60 2.65 -4.75
N ILE A 765 31.53 3.40 -5.00
CA ILE A 765 30.96 4.41 -4.10
C ILE A 765 29.56 3.92 -3.67
N GLU A 766 29.47 3.21 -2.55
CA GLU A 766 28.18 2.82 -1.97
C GLU A 766 27.67 3.89 -1.01
N VAL A 767 26.57 4.57 -1.37
CA VAL A 767 25.89 5.52 -0.49
C VAL A 767 24.74 4.80 0.24
N ALA A 768 24.81 4.71 1.56
CA ALA A 768 23.87 3.92 2.36
C ALA A 768 22.40 4.42 2.25
N ARG A 769 21.51 3.59 1.67
CA ARG A 769 20.08 3.90 1.52
C ARG A 769 19.33 3.88 2.88
N PRO A 770 18.52 4.89 3.25
CA PRO A 770 17.91 4.99 4.57
C PRO A 770 16.45 4.52 4.56
N ASN A 771 16.27 3.20 4.55
CA ASN A 771 15.02 2.49 4.21
C ASN A 771 14.61 2.69 2.73
N GLU A 772 13.99 1.66 2.15
CA GLU A 772 13.70 1.53 0.70
C GLU A 772 12.49 2.38 0.22
N THR A 773 12.23 3.49 0.91
CA THR A 773 11.12 4.44 0.63
C THR A 773 11.60 5.78 0.08
N CYS A 774 12.91 5.95 -0.14
CA CYS A 774 13.53 7.23 -0.48
C CYS A 774 14.90 7.02 -1.12
N ASP A 775 15.20 7.68 -2.25
CA ASP A 775 16.59 7.70 -2.72
C ASP A 775 17.48 8.60 -1.84
N VAL A 776 18.71 8.15 -1.66
CA VAL A 776 19.71 8.76 -0.77
C VAL A 776 20.04 10.20 -1.17
N MET A 777 20.14 10.47 -2.47
CA MET A 777 20.53 11.76 -3.01
C MET A 777 19.42 12.79 -2.78
N TYR A 778 18.21 12.47 -3.23
CA TYR A 778 17.07 13.37 -3.12
C TYR A 778 16.61 13.54 -1.66
N CYS A 779 16.65 12.49 -0.84
CA CYS A 779 16.13 12.55 0.52
C CYS A 779 17.13 13.00 1.60
N TYR A 780 18.45 12.92 1.38
CA TYR A 780 19.44 13.56 2.28
C TYR A 780 19.96 14.90 1.79
N CYS A 781 20.02 15.13 0.46
CA CYS A 781 20.59 16.34 -0.12
C CYS A 781 19.53 17.30 -0.70
N GLY A 782 18.26 16.90 -0.79
CA GLY A 782 17.17 17.77 -1.23
C GLY A 782 17.24 18.21 -2.70
N ILE A 783 18.08 17.56 -3.49
CA ILE A 783 18.25 17.81 -4.92
C ILE A 783 16.96 17.38 -5.64
N ARG A 784 16.57 18.11 -6.69
CA ARG A 784 15.45 17.77 -7.57
C ARG A 784 15.88 18.04 -9.01
N LEU A 785 15.51 17.16 -9.92
CA LEU A 785 15.72 17.37 -11.34
C LEU A 785 14.41 17.80 -12.00
N HIS A 786 14.50 18.76 -12.91
CA HIS A 786 13.45 19.15 -13.83
C HIS A 786 14.05 20.04 -14.93
N PRO A 787 13.37 20.20 -16.07
CA PRO A 787 13.66 21.28 -17.01
C PRO A 787 13.69 22.64 -16.30
N LEU A 788 14.73 23.44 -16.57
CA LEU A 788 14.94 24.75 -15.96
C LEU A 788 14.52 25.86 -16.94
N ASN A 789 14.01 26.98 -16.42
CA ASN A 789 13.54 28.09 -17.22
C ASN A 789 13.92 29.44 -16.59
N CYS A 790 14.45 30.36 -17.39
CA CYS A 790 14.83 31.72 -16.98
C CYS A 790 15.00 32.63 -18.21
N PRO A 791 13.89 32.99 -18.88
CA PRO A 791 13.93 33.70 -20.17
C PRO A 791 14.45 35.14 -20.05
N GLU A 792 14.51 35.72 -18.84
CA GLU A 792 15.11 37.04 -18.62
C GLU A 792 16.64 37.07 -18.72
N ALA A 793 17.32 35.93 -18.51
CA ALA A 793 18.79 35.83 -18.52
C ALA A 793 19.33 34.91 -19.64
N PHE A 794 18.49 34.03 -20.19
CA PHE A 794 18.87 33.07 -21.22
C PHE A 794 17.94 33.15 -22.43
N SER A 795 18.54 33.16 -23.62
CA SER A 795 17.86 33.18 -24.92
C SER A 795 18.45 32.13 -25.86
N VAL A 796 17.75 31.80 -26.94
CA VAL A 796 18.19 30.82 -27.93
C VAL A 796 18.51 31.54 -29.23
N THR A 797 19.71 31.35 -29.78
CA THR A 797 20.05 31.93 -31.09
C THR A 797 19.32 31.24 -32.23
N GLN A 798 19.30 31.85 -33.41
CA GLN A 798 18.75 31.25 -34.64
C GLN A 798 19.34 29.86 -34.95
N ASN A 799 20.55 29.56 -34.46
CA ASN A 799 21.23 28.27 -34.61
C ASN A 799 20.89 27.28 -33.48
N GLY A 800 19.79 27.49 -32.74
CA GLY A 800 19.31 26.62 -31.65
C GLY A 800 20.15 26.64 -30.35
N LYS A 801 21.21 27.46 -30.30
CA LYS A 801 22.17 27.48 -29.18
C LYS A 801 21.71 28.40 -28.05
N LEU A 802 21.60 27.85 -26.85
CA LEU A 802 21.30 28.60 -25.63
C LEU A 802 22.47 29.53 -25.26
N VAL A 803 22.21 30.84 -25.21
CA VAL A 803 23.16 31.89 -24.87
C VAL A 803 22.63 32.74 -23.72
N GLY A 804 23.53 33.11 -22.81
CA GLY A 804 23.22 34.02 -21.71
C GLY A 804 23.39 35.50 -22.08
N ASP A 805 22.68 36.36 -21.36
CA ASP A 805 22.81 37.82 -21.45
C ASP A 805 24.15 38.34 -20.85
N GLU A 806 24.30 39.66 -20.70
CA GLU A 806 25.49 40.22 -20.05
C GLU A 806 25.56 39.91 -18.55
N SER A 807 24.43 39.70 -17.87
CA SER A 807 24.41 39.21 -16.48
C SER A 807 24.99 37.80 -16.36
N VAL A 808 24.71 36.91 -17.32
CA VAL A 808 25.30 35.56 -17.42
C VAL A 808 26.78 35.62 -17.87
N LYS A 809 27.16 36.49 -18.81
CA LYS A 809 28.59 36.68 -19.16
C LYS A 809 29.42 37.20 -17.98
N ARG A 810 28.81 38.00 -17.10
CA ARG A 810 29.43 38.42 -15.82
C ARG A 810 29.46 37.28 -14.81
N LEU A 811 28.40 36.46 -14.72
CA LEU A 811 28.40 35.24 -13.91
C LEU A 811 29.56 34.34 -14.31
N GLU A 812 29.71 34.06 -15.60
CA GLU A 812 30.78 33.24 -16.16
C GLU A 812 32.17 33.71 -15.70
N ARG A 813 32.51 34.97 -15.97
CA ARG A 813 33.80 35.56 -15.58
C ARG A 813 34.04 35.57 -14.06
N ASN A 814 32.98 35.68 -13.24
CA ASN A 814 33.08 35.72 -11.79
C ASN A 814 33.00 34.35 -11.11
N CYS A 815 32.61 33.30 -11.84
CA CYS A 815 32.59 31.92 -11.37
C CYS A 815 33.80 31.10 -11.87
N LEU A 816 34.49 31.57 -12.91
CA LEU A 816 35.66 30.92 -13.48
C LEU A 816 36.79 30.88 -12.45
N SER A 817 37.35 29.68 -12.23
CA SER A 817 38.41 29.45 -11.26
C SER A 817 39.77 29.97 -11.78
N SER A 818 40.01 31.27 -11.67
CA SER A 818 41.32 31.87 -11.99
C SER A 818 42.39 31.40 -11.01
N SER A 819 43.54 30.95 -11.52
CA SER A 819 44.68 30.35 -10.79
C SER A 819 45.49 31.30 -9.88
N SER A 820 44.90 32.41 -9.45
CA SER A 820 45.47 33.33 -8.46
C SER A 820 45.35 32.74 -7.05
N ASN A 821 46.33 31.91 -6.70
CA ASN A 821 46.39 31.08 -5.50
C ASN A 821 46.30 31.84 -4.16
N VAL A 822 45.63 31.20 -3.20
CA VAL A 822 46.19 31.03 -1.84
C VAL A 822 46.07 29.54 -1.52
N ASN A 823 47.20 28.89 -1.24
CA ASN A 823 47.30 27.46 -0.83
C ASN A 823 46.64 26.44 -1.79
N GLY A 824 46.65 26.68 -3.10
CA GLY A 824 46.24 25.69 -4.13
C GLY A 824 44.73 25.42 -4.26
N PHE A 825 43.89 25.97 -3.39
CA PHE A 825 42.43 25.87 -3.49
C PHE A 825 41.82 27.16 -4.06
N PRO A 826 40.87 27.09 -5.02
CA PRO A 826 40.10 28.24 -5.50
C PRO A 826 39.40 28.98 -4.34
N GLY A 827 39.95 30.14 -3.97
CA GLY A 827 39.64 30.79 -2.70
C GLY A 827 38.21 31.31 -2.55
N LEU A 828 37.78 31.49 -1.29
CA LEU A 828 36.46 32.00 -0.87
C LEU A 828 36.01 33.27 -1.61
N GLY A 829 36.94 34.13 -2.04
CA GLY A 829 36.67 35.33 -2.83
C GLY A 829 36.09 35.05 -4.23
N GLY A 830 36.52 33.97 -4.90
CA GLY A 830 35.97 33.55 -6.19
C GLY A 830 34.52 33.08 -6.05
N CYS A 831 34.28 32.17 -5.08
CA CYS A 831 32.93 31.72 -4.74
C CYS A 831 32.00 32.90 -4.39
N SER A 832 32.47 33.87 -3.60
CA SER A 832 31.65 35.03 -3.19
C SER A 832 31.36 36.01 -4.34
N LYS A 833 32.28 36.15 -5.31
CA LYS A 833 32.03 36.90 -6.57
C LYS A 833 31.01 36.18 -7.45
N CYS A 834 31.13 34.87 -7.59
CA CYS A 834 30.19 34.00 -8.31
C CYS A 834 28.77 34.12 -7.72
N LEU A 835 28.65 33.92 -6.41
CA LEU A 835 27.42 33.97 -5.63
C LEU A 835 26.68 35.32 -5.78
N ASN A 836 27.40 36.44 -5.63
CA ASN A 836 26.79 37.76 -5.83
C ASN A 836 26.43 38.08 -7.29
N SER A 837 27.07 37.41 -8.26
CA SER A 837 26.69 37.51 -9.68
C SER A 837 25.44 36.68 -9.98
N LEU A 838 25.30 35.52 -9.36
CA LEU A 838 24.15 34.61 -9.50
C LEU A 838 22.84 35.28 -9.05
N TYR A 839 22.89 36.07 -7.97
CA TYR A 839 21.73 36.84 -7.50
C TYR A 839 21.37 38.05 -8.37
N MET A 840 22.16 38.37 -9.40
CA MET A 840 21.83 39.41 -10.37
C MET A 840 21.11 38.87 -11.62
N LEU A 841 20.99 37.55 -11.78
CA LEU A 841 20.22 36.92 -12.87
C LEU A 841 18.71 37.21 -12.79
N ASN A 842 18.20 37.66 -11.64
CA ASN A 842 16.78 37.97 -11.47
C ASN A 842 16.55 39.30 -10.72
N LYS A 843 16.98 40.40 -11.36
CA LYS A 843 16.56 41.76 -11.01
C LYS A 843 15.62 42.34 -12.09
N LYS A 844 14.38 41.85 -12.13
CA LYS A 844 13.27 42.69 -12.62
C LYS A 844 13.25 43.98 -11.78
N LYS A 845 13.19 45.15 -12.43
CA LYS A 845 13.07 46.44 -11.74
C LYS A 845 11.74 46.45 -10.99
N THR A 846 11.79 46.53 -9.65
CA THR A 846 10.61 46.52 -8.79
C THR A 846 9.85 47.85 -8.88
N SER A 847 8.73 47.85 -9.60
CA SER A 847 7.66 48.85 -9.46
C SER A 847 6.47 48.20 -8.76
N ASN A 848 6.17 48.65 -7.54
CA ASN A 848 4.99 48.35 -6.70
C ASN A 848 4.16 47.11 -7.08
N SER A 849 4.42 45.98 -6.42
CA SER A 849 3.68 44.74 -6.67
C SER A 849 3.40 43.93 -5.39
N SER A 850 2.54 42.92 -5.50
CA SER A 850 1.77 42.34 -4.38
C SER A 850 2.49 41.23 -3.60
N LYS A 851 1.97 40.90 -2.40
CA LYS A 851 2.46 39.76 -1.59
C LYS A 851 2.34 38.39 -2.29
N SER A 852 1.47 38.25 -3.29
CA SER A 852 1.35 37.01 -4.08
C SER A 852 2.57 36.81 -4.96
N GLU A 853 2.91 37.84 -5.74
CA GLU A 853 4.03 37.82 -6.68
C GLU A 853 5.37 37.57 -5.97
N ALA A 854 5.57 38.11 -4.77
CA ALA A 854 6.78 37.89 -3.98
C ALA A 854 7.15 36.40 -3.78
N ARG A 855 6.18 35.48 -3.75
CA ARG A 855 6.45 34.04 -3.69
C ARG A 855 6.81 33.46 -5.05
N THR A 856 6.07 33.81 -6.10
CA THR A 856 6.34 33.37 -7.48
C THR A 856 7.71 33.86 -7.93
N THR A 857 8.03 35.13 -7.67
CA THR A 857 9.37 35.70 -7.84
C THR A 857 10.41 34.94 -7.02
N LYS A 858 10.20 34.65 -5.72
CA LYS A 858 11.21 33.90 -4.95
C LYS A 858 11.44 32.45 -5.45
N MET A 859 10.48 31.84 -6.14
CA MET A 859 10.67 30.56 -6.84
C MET A 859 11.41 30.75 -8.17
N HIS A 860 10.94 31.65 -9.04
CA HIS A 860 11.56 32.00 -10.32
C HIS A 860 13.03 32.46 -10.17
N ASN A 861 13.32 33.23 -9.11
CA ASN A 861 14.68 33.62 -8.73
C ASN A 861 15.59 32.42 -8.49
N LYS A 862 15.09 31.35 -7.85
CA LYS A 862 15.85 30.13 -7.58
C LYS A 862 16.00 29.26 -8.82
N GLU A 863 14.99 29.19 -9.69
CA GLU A 863 15.09 28.49 -10.97
C GLU A 863 16.11 29.16 -11.90
N CYS A 864 16.13 30.50 -11.96
CA CYS A 864 17.19 31.27 -12.61
C CYS A 864 18.58 31.01 -12.01
N GLN A 865 18.72 30.94 -10.68
CA GLN A 865 19.99 30.61 -10.02
C GLN A 865 20.48 29.20 -10.38
N LEU A 866 19.59 28.20 -10.33
CA LEU A 866 19.92 26.82 -10.71
C LEU A 866 20.24 26.71 -12.21
N MET A 867 19.52 27.42 -13.07
CA MET A 867 19.81 27.47 -14.51
C MET A 867 21.18 28.09 -14.79
N GLY A 868 21.55 29.16 -14.06
CA GLY A 868 22.88 29.75 -14.10
C GLY A 868 23.99 28.76 -13.76
N LEU A 869 23.88 28.07 -12.64
CA LEU A 869 24.87 27.07 -12.21
C LEU A 869 24.94 25.87 -13.17
N THR A 870 23.79 25.38 -13.63
CA THR A 870 23.69 24.28 -14.60
C THR A 870 24.30 24.65 -15.95
N TRP A 871 24.14 25.89 -16.41
CA TRP A 871 24.74 26.38 -17.65
C TRP A 871 26.27 26.53 -17.57
N LEU A 872 26.81 26.96 -16.43
CA LEU A 872 28.27 26.96 -16.20
C LEU A 872 28.84 25.54 -16.31
N LEU A 873 28.22 24.59 -15.60
CA LEU A 873 28.60 23.18 -15.64
C LEU A 873 28.46 22.59 -17.06
N ALA A 874 27.41 22.95 -17.79
CA ALA A 874 27.24 22.55 -19.20
C ALA A 874 28.35 23.09 -20.12
N LYS A 875 28.87 24.29 -19.82
CA LYS A 875 29.84 25.00 -20.67
C LYS A 875 31.28 24.54 -20.45
N ASN A 876 31.69 24.31 -19.21
CA ASN A 876 32.98 23.69 -18.87
C ASN A 876 32.91 23.09 -17.47
N ARG A 877 32.61 21.78 -17.37
CA ARG A 877 32.46 21.07 -16.09
C ARG A 877 33.66 21.33 -15.18
N THR A 878 34.87 21.00 -15.64
CA THR A 878 36.12 21.03 -14.87
C THR A 878 36.46 22.43 -14.35
N ALA A 879 36.30 23.48 -15.16
CA ALA A 879 36.64 24.86 -14.78
C ALA A 879 35.66 25.52 -13.78
N TYR A 880 34.42 25.02 -13.67
CA TYR A 880 33.39 25.58 -12.80
C TYR A 880 32.99 24.66 -11.63
N PHE A 881 33.30 23.36 -11.66
CA PHE A 881 32.82 22.39 -10.68
C PHE A 881 33.15 22.77 -9.22
N HIS A 882 34.36 23.24 -8.96
CA HIS A 882 34.77 23.70 -7.63
C HIS A 882 33.90 24.87 -7.15
N THR A 883 33.86 25.96 -7.92
CA THR A 883 33.11 27.18 -7.56
C THR A 883 31.62 26.89 -7.40
N VAL A 884 31.04 26.08 -8.28
CA VAL A 884 29.62 25.69 -8.21
C VAL A 884 29.34 24.82 -6.98
N SER A 885 30.20 23.85 -6.65
CA SER A 885 30.09 23.06 -5.41
C SER A 885 30.16 23.95 -4.15
N SER A 886 31.07 24.92 -4.12
CA SER A 886 31.18 25.89 -3.02
C SER A 886 29.94 26.80 -2.90
N VAL A 887 29.41 27.28 -4.03
CA VAL A 887 28.18 28.10 -4.09
C VAL A 887 26.97 27.30 -3.62
N ILE A 888 26.81 26.05 -4.09
CA ILE A 888 25.74 25.17 -3.64
C ILE A 888 25.86 24.92 -2.13
N ARG A 889 27.07 24.69 -1.59
CA ARG A 889 27.26 24.57 -0.13
C ARG A 889 26.82 25.81 0.62
N ALA A 890 27.18 27.01 0.15
CA ALA A 890 26.74 28.26 0.79
C ALA A 890 25.20 28.39 0.80
N ILE A 891 24.54 28.09 -0.33
CA ILE A 891 23.08 28.10 -0.47
C ILE A 891 22.41 27.06 0.44
N MET A 892 22.95 25.84 0.52
CA MET A 892 22.40 24.74 1.33
C MET A 892 22.60 24.94 2.85
N MET A 893 23.66 25.63 3.26
CA MET A 893 24.01 25.83 4.68
C MET A 893 23.52 27.17 5.25
N SER A 894 22.85 28.03 4.46
CA SER A 894 22.28 29.29 4.94
C SER A 894 21.07 29.06 5.85
N THR A 895 21.26 29.27 7.17
CA THR A 895 20.24 29.01 8.20
C THR A 895 19.16 30.09 8.32
N THR A 896 19.39 31.29 7.79
CA THR A 896 18.54 32.48 8.01
C THR A 896 17.46 32.70 6.96
N GLY A 897 17.35 31.84 5.94
CA GLY A 897 16.36 31.96 4.86
C GLY A 897 16.57 33.13 3.88
N SER A 898 17.64 33.90 4.10
CA SER A 898 18.19 34.95 3.24
C SER A 898 19.30 34.42 2.34
N ASP A 899 19.47 35.05 1.19
CA ASP A 899 20.49 34.71 0.21
C ASP A 899 21.91 35.08 0.73
N PRO A 900 22.81 34.10 0.99
CA PRO A 900 24.11 34.34 1.61
C PRO A 900 25.02 35.23 0.74
N ARG A 901 25.65 36.25 1.31
CA ARG A 901 26.48 37.22 0.57
C ARG A 901 27.97 36.86 0.46
N SER A 902 28.40 35.84 1.20
CA SER A 902 29.74 35.24 1.14
C SER A 902 29.61 33.72 1.19
N CYS A 903 30.64 33.01 0.73
CA CYS A 903 30.78 31.57 0.91
C CYS A 903 31.47 31.16 2.23
N THR A 904 31.92 32.14 3.04
CA THR A 904 32.40 31.90 4.42
C THR A 904 31.24 31.40 5.28
N LEU A 905 31.46 30.35 6.07
CA LEU A 905 30.46 29.73 6.93
C LEU A 905 31.06 29.46 8.31
N ASN A 906 30.31 29.69 9.39
CA ASN A 906 30.78 29.57 10.79
C ASN A 906 31.28 28.15 11.20
N SER A 907 31.19 27.17 10.31
CA SER A 907 31.82 25.85 10.44
C SER A 907 32.91 25.72 9.36
N ASP A 908 34.07 26.33 9.61
CA ASP A 908 35.21 26.25 8.70
C ASP A 908 35.78 24.83 8.64
N GLY A 909 35.68 24.28 7.44
CA GLY A 909 35.84 22.85 7.16
C GLY A 909 35.34 22.63 5.74
N MET A 910 36.04 23.23 4.77
CA MET A 910 35.70 23.14 3.36
C MET A 910 35.54 21.67 2.95
N PRO A 911 34.67 21.34 2.00
CA PRO A 911 34.82 20.07 1.32
C PRO A 911 36.17 20.13 0.60
N LEU A 912 37.04 19.15 0.84
CA LEU A 912 38.10 18.86 -0.12
C LEU A 912 37.39 18.63 -1.45
N ALA A 913 37.64 19.52 -2.40
CA ALA A 913 37.11 19.41 -3.74
C ALA A 913 37.75 18.21 -4.44
N VAL A 914 37.25 17.89 -5.63
CA VAL A 914 37.92 16.96 -6.54
C VAL A 914 39.34 17.47 -6.77
N ASP A 915 40.36 16.71 -6.36
CA ASP A 915 41.71 17.00 -6.80
C ASP A 915 41.83 16.54 -8.25
N SER A 916 41.65 17.49 -9.18
CA SER A 916 41.49 17.21 -10.61
C SER A 916 42.84 17.02 -11.31
N SER A 917 43.79 16.36 -10.66
CA SER A 917 45.20 16.30 -11.06
C SER A 917 45.86 14.90 -11.03
N GLU A 918 45.07 13.81 -11.07
CA GLU A 918 45.58 12.46 -11.38
C GLU A 918 44.91 11.85 -12.63
N PHE A 919 45.42 12.22 -13.81
CA PHE A 919 45.09 11.59 -15.09
C PHE A 919 46.33 10.96 -15.76
N SER A 920 46.70 9.75 -15.35
CA SER A 920 47.75 8.97 -16.02
C SER A 920 47.62 7.45 -15.83
N THR A 921 47.07 6.80 -16.86
CA THR A 921 47.45 5.50 -17.46
C THR A 921 48.15 4.39 -16.64
N HIS A 922 47.69 3.14 -16.90
CA HIS A 922 48.30 1.80 -16.73
C HIS A 922 47.63 0.90 -15.66
N SER A 923 47.36 -0.40 -15.81
CA SER A 923 47.07 -1.38 -16.91
C SER A 923 47.32 -2.79 -16.34
N SER A 924 46.35 -3.73 -16.42
CA SER A 924 46.52 -5.22 -16.38
C SER A 924 47.22 -5.89 -15.15
N SER A 925 46.96 -7.15 -14.74
CA SER A 925 45.94 -8.17 -15.08
C SER A 925 45.94 -9.34 -14.04
N ASN A 926 44.94 -10.24 -14.13
CA ASN A 926 44.89 -11.66 -13.72
C ASN A 926 45.52 -12.16 -12.39
N ASN A 927 44.71 -12.80 -11.50
CA ASN A 927 44.72 -14.28 -11.41
C ASN A 927 43.67 -14.95 -10.47
N HIS A 928 43.52 -16.25 -10.73
CA HIS A 928 42.56 -17.26 -10.31
C HIS A 928 42.39 -17.68 -8.80
N LEU A 929 41.19 -18.23 -8.53
CA LEU A 929 40.84 -19.48 -7.80
C LEU A 929 40.68 -19.59 -6.25
N ARG A 930 39.58 -20.28 -5.91
CA ARG A 930 39.24 -21.12 -4.73
C ARG A 930 38.81 -20.47 -3.39
N ALA A 931 37.86 -21.16 -2.75
CA ALA A 931 37.30 -20.86 -1.42
C ALA A 931 37.73 -21.92 -0.38
N PRO A 932 37.80 -21.57 0.93
CA PRO A 932 38.38 -22.44 1.96
C PRO A 932 37.33 -23.29 2.74
N ILE A 933 37.70 -24.54 3.05
CA ILE A 933 36.85 -25.58 3.68
C ILE A 933 36.75 -25.45 5.23
N TYR A 934 37.34 -24.40 5.81
CA TYR A 934 37.69 -24.35 7.24
C TYR A 934 36.51 -24.26 8.24
N LEU A 935 35.30 -23.90 7.79
CA LEU A 935 34.18 -23.69 8.72
C LEU A 935 33.61 -25.00 9.30
N CYS A 936 33.69 -26.11 8.56
CA CYS A 936 33.17 -27.41 9.01
C CYS A 936 34.05 -28.09 10.08
N ILE A 937 35.36 -27.84 10.05
CA ILE A 937 36.31 -28.43 11.01
C ILE A 937 36.14 -27.79 12.40
N LEU A 938 35.91 -26.47 12.45
CA LEU A 938 35.73 -25.74 13.71
C LEU A 938 34.54 -26.25 14.53
N LEU A 939 33.42 -26.56 13.85
CA LEU A 939 32.20 -27.07 14.48
C LEU A 939 32.40 -28.44 15.14
N LEU A 940 33.17 -29.34 14.52
CA LEU A 940 33.47 -30.66 15.08
C LEU A 940 34.32 -30.55 16.35
N CYS A 941 35.33 -29.66 16.37
CA CYS A 941 36.15 -29.43 17.55
C CYS A 941 35.33 -28.89 18.74
N CYS A 942 34.39 -27.95 18.50
CA CYS A 942 33.54 -27.41 19.56
C CYS A 942 32.62 -28.47 20.20
N VAL A 943 32.06 -29.39 19.41
CA VAL A 943 31.23 -30.49 19.94
C VAL A 943 32.06 -31.48 20.75
N TYR A 944 33.29 -31.78 20.33
CA TYR A 944 34.18 -32.70 21.03
C TYR A 944 34.61 -32.17 22.42
N MET A 945 34.87 -30.86 22.53
CA MET A 945 35.23 -30.22 23.81
C MET A 945 34.06 -30.19 24.81
N LEU A 946 32.82 -29.98 24.33
CA LEU A 946 31.63 -29.94 25.19
C LEU A 946 31.29 -31.29 25.86
N PHE A 947 31.67 -32.41 25.24
CA PHE A 947 31.45 -33.75 25.80
C PHE A 947 32.42 -34.13 26.93
N PHE A 948 33.49 -33.35 27.17
CA PHE A 948 34.52 -33.65 28.17
C PHE A 948 34.54 -32.70 29.38
N SER A 949 33.58 -31.77 29.50
CA SER A 949 33.49 -30.81 30.63
C SER A 949 32.40 -31.10 31.67
N PHE A 950 31.82 -32.31 31.66
CA PHE A 950 30.95 -32.81 32.73
C PHE A 950 31.38 -34.20 33.17
N LYS A 951 32.50 -34.26 33.92
CA LYS A 951 32.94 -35.41 34.70
C LYS A 951 33.81 -34.96 35.87
#